data_AF-A0A0G2HBF0-F1
#
_entry.id   AF-A0A0G2HBF0-F1
#
_cell.length_a   1.000
_cell.length_b   1.000
_cell.length_c   1.000
_cell.angle_alpha   90.00
_cell.angle_beta   90.00
_cell.angle_gamma   90.00
#
_symmetry.space_group_name_H-M   'P 1'
#
loop_
_entity.id
_entity.type
_entity.pdbx_description
1 polymer ?
#
loop_
_entity_poly.entity_id
_entity_poly.type
_entity_poly.pdbx_seq_one_letter_code
_entity_poly.pdbx_strand_id
1 'polypeptide(L)'
;MEDEFGDLKHLSLFQAGSGQATRLKHRNSVKQLREKDADLVYDEEDTIDYRPQERDFKHEQVFKGWTLIWLAYQSTGVIYGDLGTSPLYVFSSTFSEPPSKDDLVGALSLIIWAITLIVTVKYILIVLSANDEGEGGTFAVYSLLSRYVCCPIQCCRRRFESNELRPLNQRVRDFLEHSRAMHFALKALSVFGVSLILADTILTPAQSVLGAVQGLRVVRPDLGTDLVVGVSCAIIVILFLVQPLGVSRLAKAFAPIVVVWLLLNFCFGIYNLVEFDHTVLKAFSPTFAFSFFVRDSTDAFLSLGGILLAFTGVEALFADLGAFSQRAIQISWIGFAYPCILMAYIGQAARISTNPSAYDNPFFESVPPGMFYPSLIISILAAVVASQAMITSAFQLLSQVMNTSYFPQIQMIYTSNKFYGQVFIPMANWLLMIGTVIVTAVYNNTTKLGHAYGFCVVLVTFITTNLVALVAIIVWRLPWFLVLPVWAVFLTLDGLFLASAATKFVDGAWFTFVLACILALVFIVWRYGKEQQWRAEDKNRLGLRDLIVRSDDAPPRLADKYGGGEIYRIKGLGIFFDKAGDKVPIVYEEFLKKFEAQQDVHVFLHLRALHIPHVKEEERYEIAGTRMPNCYRMIIRHGYNDHPINADLGQVVYSQLRHAIVKASRPKNIRNKSPPPESKESTSGSSTRLHRLGERTGRKPG
;
A
#
# COMPACT_ATOMS: atom_id res chain seq x y z
N MET A 1 37.54 11.88 -7.97
CA MET A 1 38.17 11.48 -6.69
C MET A 1 38.43 9.99 -6.83
N GLU A 2 39.42 9.71 -7.67
CA GLU A 2 39.98 8.41 -7.99
C GLU A 2 41.08 8.18 -6.97
N ASP A 3 40.98 7.11 -6.18
CA ASP A 3 42.05 6.37 -5.51
C ASP A 3 41.43 5.58 -4.35
N GLU A 4 41.09 4.31 -4.60
CA GLU A 4 41.02 3.21 -3.62
C GLU A 4 40.59 1.91 -4.32
N PHE A 5 41.31 1.53 -5.38
CA PHE A 5 41.24 0.19 -5.98
C PHE A 5 42.65 -0.40 -5.97
N GLY A 6 43.04 -0.97 -4.84
CA GLY A 6 44.37 -1.51 -4.66
C GLY A 6 44.51 -2.39 -3.43
N ASP A 7 43.58 -3.30 -3.17
CA ASP A 7 43.87 -4.53 -2.41
C ASP A 7 42.64 -5.44 -2.35
N LEU A 8 42.51 -6.35 -3.32
CA LEU A 8 41.63 -7.54 -3.26
C LEU A 8 41.96 -8.52 -4.39
N LYS A 9 43.26 -8.72 -4.66
CA LYS A 9 43.79 -9.79 -5.53
C LYS A 9 44.86 -10.58 -4.77
N HIS A 10 44.46 -11.35 -3.77
CA HIS A 10 45.22 -12.54 -3.39
C HIS A 10 44.28 -13.53 -2.68
N LEU A 11 43.59 -14.32 -3.50
CA LEU A 11 42.99 -15.58 -3.11
C LEU A 11 43.61 -16.68 -3.99
N SER A 12 43.89 -17.81 -3.35
CA SER A 12 44.19 -19.14 -3.90
C SER A 12 45.64 -19.42 -4.35
N LEU A 13 46.34 -20.23 -3.55
CA LEU A 13 46.86 -21.57 -3.90
C LEU A 13 47.88 -22.03 -2.84
N PHE A 14 47.62 -23.15 -2.16
CA PHE A 14 48.53 -24.29 -1.98
C PHE A 14 48.00 -25.29 -0.91
N GLN A 15 47.35 -26.34 -1.43
CA GLN A 15 47.61 -27.77 -1.19
C GLN A 15 47.78 -28.35 0.24
N ALA A 16 46.85 -29.28 0.54
CA ALA A 16 47.04 -30.64 1.07
C ALA A 16 48.00 -30.88 2.26
N GLY A 17 47.42 -31.33 3.38
CA GLY A 17 48.15 -31.97 4.48
C GLY A 17 47.22 -32.84 5.31
N SER A 18 47.30 -34.16 5.10
CA SER A 18 46.70 -35.22 5.91
C SER A 18 47.21 -35.17 7.35
N GLY A 19 46.31 -35.28 8.34
CA GLY A 19 46.69 -35.46 9.74
C GLY A 19 45.53 -35.94 10.60
N GLN A 20 45.56 -37.23 10.94
CA GLN A 20 44.68 -37.87 11.90
C GLN A 20 44.71 -37.12 13.25
N ALA A 21 43.55 -36.70 13.78
CA ALA A 21 43.43 -36.19 15.14
C ALA A 21 42.65 -37.19 16.01
N THR A 22 43.44 -37.93 16.78
CA THR A 22 43.06 -38.95 17.74
C THR A 22 42.18 -38.37 18.85
N ARG A 23 41.04 -39.02 19.09
CA ARG A 23 40.20 -38.86 20.30
C ARG A 23 41.06 -39.07 21.56
N LEU A 24 41.19 -38.04 22.39
CA LEU A 24 41.57 -38.20 23.79
C LEU A 24 40.42 -37.73 24.69
N LYS A 25 39.74 -38.73 25.27
CA LYS A 25 38.89 -38.58 26.44
C LYS A 25 39.77 -38.18 27.61
N HIS A 26 39.51 -37.02 28.21
CA HIS A 26 39.84 -36.81 29.61
C HIS A 26 38.64 -36.32 30.39
N ARG A 27 38.23 -37.17 31.32
CA ARG A 27 37.16 -37.00 32.29
C ARG A 27 37.87 -36.83 33.62
N ASN A 28 37.73 -35.68 34.26
CA ASN A 28 37.89 -35.43 35.70
C ASN A 28 37.29 -34.04 35.95
N SER A 29 36.06 -33.91 36.46
CA SER A 29 35.70 -34.03 37.89
C SER A 29 36.40 -33.00 38.78
N VAL A 30 36.00 -31.73 38.69
CA VAL A 30 36.02 -30.79 39.82
C VAL A 30 34.68 -30.06 39.86
N LYS A 31 33.83 -30.49 40.80
CA LYS A 31 32.66 -29.74 41.26
C LYS A 31 33.16 -28.58 42.11
N GLN A 32 33.08 -27.37 41.60
CA GLN A 32 33.00 -26.16 42.42
C GLN A 32 31.80 -25.34 41.93
N LEU A 33 31.02 -24.89 42.91
CA LEU A 33 29.71 -24.26 42.79
C LEU A 33 29.80 -22.99 41.94
N ARG A 34 29.36 -23.02 40.68
CA ARG A 34 28.96 -21.81 39.94
C ARG A 34 27.48 -21.54 40.22
N GLU A 35 27.18 -20.27 40.50
CA GLU A 35 25.83 -19.73 40.64
C GLU A 35 24.93 -20.28 39.53
N LYS A 36 23.77 -20.81 39.92
CA LYS A 36 22.72 -21.23 38.99
C LYS A 36 22.05 -19.99 38.44
N ASP A 37 22.63 -19.42 37.40
CA ASP A 37 21.87 -18.55 36.51
C ASP A 37 20.79 -19.41 35.83
N ALA A 38 19.56 -18.92 35.88
CA ALA A 38 18.38 -19.60 35.37
C ALA A 38 18.55 -19.92 33.87
N ASP A 39 18.16 -21.13 33.44
CA ASP A 39 18.16 -21.57 32.03
C ASP A 39 17.18 -20.73 31.18
N LEU A 40 17.50 -19.46 30.95
CA LEU A 40 17.08 -18.77 29.74
C LEU A 40 17.98 -19.29 28.62
N VAL A 41 17.40 -19.56 27.45
CA VAL A 41 18.19 -19.99 26.29
C VAL A 41 19.14 -18.85 25.95
N TYR A 42 20.42 -19.01 26.34
CA TYR A 42 21.49 -18.11 25.96
C TYR A 42 21.73 -18.27 24.47
N ASP A 43 21.54 -17.19 23.71
CA ASP A 43 21.77 -17.25 22.27
C ASP A 43 23.27 -17.36 21.95
N GLU A 44 23.65 -18.37 21.16
CA GLU A 44 25.04 -18.61 20.77
C GLU A 44 25.60 -17.53 19.84
N GLU A 45 24.75 -16.70 19.23
CA GLU A 45 25.16 -15.59 18.34
C GLU A 45 24.93 -14.19 18.95
N ASP A 46 24.53 -14.08 20.23
CA ASP A 46 24.09 -12.82 20.86
C ASP A 46 22.92 -12.13 20.13
N THR A 47 22.25 -12.84 19.22
CA THR A 47 21.25 -12.26 18.33
C THR A 47 19.81 -12.40 18.82
N ILE A 48 19.34 -13.37 19.59
CA ILE A 48 17.95 -13.86 19.35
C ILE A 48 17.91 -14.20 17.85
N ASP A 49 18.04 -15.47 17.51
CA ASP A 49 17.53 -15.98 16.23
C ASP A 49 15.99 -15.81 16.24
N TYR A 50 15.53 -14.56 16.32
CA TYR A 50 14.18 -14.15 16.08
C TYR A 50 14.07 -14.31 14.58
N ARG A 51 13.81 -15.55 14.17
CA ARG A 51 13.20 -15.80 12.88
C ARG A 51 11.81 -15.23 13.01
N PRO A 52 11.47 -14.17 12.25
CA PRO A 52 10.09 -13.72 12.19
C PRO A 52 9.22 -14.94 11.95
N GLN A 53 8.29 -15.22 12.86
CA GLN A 53 7.44 -16.39 12.71
C GLN A 53 6.58 -16.15 11.47
N GLU A 54 6.24 -17.19 10.71
CA GLU A 54 5.46 -17.03 9.46
C GLU A 54 4.14 -16.26 9.66
N ARG A 55 3.62 -16.27 10.90
CA ARG A 55 2.44 -15.54 11.36
C ARG A 55 2.66 -14.04 11.62
N ASP A 56 3.90 -13.58 11.78
CA ASP A 56 4.26 -12.18 12.02
C ASP A 56 4.34 -11.38 10.71
N PHE A 57 4.24 -12.06 9.56
CA PHE A 57 4.18 -11.43 8.23
C PHE A 57 2.74 -11.19 7.81
N LYS A 58 2.54 -10.15 6.99
CA LYS A 58 1.24 -9.81 6.41
C LYS A 58 0.81 -10.94 5.48
N HIS A 59 -0.36 -11.51 5.76
CA HIS A 59 -1.04 -12.46 4.88
C HIS A 59 -2.21 -11.75 4.22
N GLU A 60 -2.38 -11.98 2.93
CA GLU A 60 -3.54 -11.49 2.18
C GLU A 60 -4.83 -12.01 2.82
N GLN A 61 -5.77 -11.11 3.08
CA GLN A 61 -7.08 -11.47 3.61
C GLN A 61 -7.93 -12.09 2.49
N VAL A 62 -8.05 -13.42 2.47
CA VAL A 62 -8.88 -14.13 1.49
C VAL A 62 -10.33 -14.21 1.98
N PHE A 63 -11.19 -13.34 1.45
CA PHE A 63 -12.62 -13.37 1.73
C PHE A 63 -13.35 -14.40 0.84
N LYS A 64 -14.30 -15.15 1.40
CA LYS A 64 -15.11 -16.17 0.69
C LYS A 64 -16.60 -15.97 0.94
N GLY A 65 -17.43 -16.37 -0.04
CA GLY A 65 -18.89 -16.41 0.09
C GLY A 65 -19.56 -15.04 0.18
N TRP A 66 -20.55 -14.90 1.07
CA TRP A 66 -21.37 -13.69 1.22
C TRP A 66 -20.55 -12.45 1.60
N THR A 67 -19.47 -12.62 2.38
CA THR A 67 -18.57 -11.52 2.75
C THR A 67 -17.89 -10.91 1.53
N LEU A 68 -17.57 -11.72 0.50
CA LEU A 68 -16.96 -11.22 -0.74
C LEU A 68 -17.95 -10.38 -1.54
N ILE A 69 -19.21 -10.81 -1.65
CA ILE A 69 -20.27 -10.05 -2.34
C ILE A 69 -20.56 -8.74 -1.60
N TRP A 70 -20.61 -8.78 -0.27
CA TRP A 70 -20.75 -7.58 0.54
C TRP A 70 -19.57 -6.62 0.36
N LEU A 71 -18.35 -7.14 0.31
CA LEU A 71 -17.16 -6.33 0.06
C LEU A 71 -17.15 -5.75 -1.36
N ALA A 72 -17.63 -6.49 -2.36
CA ALA A 72 -17.81 -6.01 -3.73
C ALA A 72 -18.86 -4.88 -3.81
N TYR A 73 -19.94 -4.98 -3.04
CA TYR A 73 -20.91 -3.89 -2.92
C TYR A 73 -20.28 -2.64 -2.28
N GLN A 74 -19.51 -2.81 -1.21
CA GLN A 74 -18.83 -1.70 -0.54
C GLN A 74 -17.74 -1.07 -1.42
N SER A 75 -16.98 -1.87 -2.16
CA SER A 75 -15.94 -1.36 -3.06
C SER A 75 -16.52 -0.50 -4.18
N THR A 76 -17.73 -0.80 -4.67
CA THR A 76 -18.42 0.04 -5.65
C THR A 76 -18.56 1.49 -5.17
N GLY A 77 -18.85 1.67 -3.89
CA GLY A 77 -19.07 2.97 -3.28
C GLY A 77 -17.84 3.85 -3.10
N VAL A 78 -16.67 3.21 -3.02
CA VAL A 78 -15.42 3.90 -2.70
C VAL A 78 -14.54 3.98 -3.94
N ILE A 79 -14.43 2.92 -4.74
CA ILE A 79 -13.43 2.84 -5.81
C ILE A 79 -13.89 3.51 -7.10
N TYR A 80 -15.18 3.40 -7.45
CA TYR A 80 -15.67 3.84 -8.77
C TYR A 80 -16.24 5.26 -8.79
N GLY A 81 -16.04 6.04 -7.73
CA GLY A 81 -16.48 7.44 -7.72
C GLY A 81 -15.80 8.24 -8.83
N ASP A 82 -14.48 8.12 -8.96
CA ASP A 82 -13.72 8.88 -9.96
C ASP A 82 -14.05 8.43 -11.40
N LEU A 83 -13.88 7.14 -11.70
CA LEU A 83 -14.27 6.56 -13.01
C LEU A 83 -15.75 6.78 -13.36
N GLY A 84 -16.63 6.78 -12.37
CA GLY A 84 -18.06 6.96 -12.54
C GLY A 84 -18.49 8.41 -12.78
N THR A 85 -17.66 9.39 -12.42
CA THR A 85 -17.95 10.83 -12.62
C THR A 85 -17.31 11.39 -13.89
N SER A 86 -16.37 10.68 -14.52
CA SER A 86 -15.78 11.04 -15.81
C SER A 86 -16.78 11.34 -16.95
N PRO A 87 -17.97 10.68 -17.04
CA PRO A 87 -18.98 11.04 -18.05
C PRO A 87 -19.48 12.50 -17.95
N LEU A 88 -19.23 13.21 -16.86
CA LEU A 88 -19.58 14.63 -16.75
C LEU A 88 -18.78 15.53 -17.71
N TYR A 89 -17.54 15.16 -18.04
CA TYR A 89 -16.59 16.07 -18.70
C TYR A 89 -15.79 15.48 -19.88
N VAL A 90 -15.88 14.17 -20.16
CA VAL A 90 -15.09 13.54 -21.24
C VAL A 90 -15.44 14.10 -22.62
N PHE A 91 -16.72 14.14 -23.02
CA PHE A 91 -17.07 14.63 -24.36
C PHE A 91 -16.79 16.13 -24.53
N SER A 92 -17.08 16.95 -23.52
CA SER A 92 -16.78 18.39 -23.53
C SER A 92 -15.27 18.69 -23.53
N SER A 93 -14.44 17.75 -23.06
CA SER A 93 -12.98 17.86 -23.14
C SER A 93 -12.38 17.23 -24.40
N THR A 94 -13.15 16.41 -25.11
CA THR A 94 -12.73 15.72 -26.35
C THR A 94 -12.95 16.61 -27.57
N PHE A 95 -14.07 17.34 -27.59
CA PHE A 95 -14.43 18.22 -28.69
C PHE A 95 -14.42 19.68 -28.26
N SER A 96 -13.84 20.55 -29.09
CA SER A 96 -13.86 22.01 -28.91
C SER A 96 -15.00 22.69 -29.68
N GLU A 97 -15.59 21.97 -30.64
CA GLU A 97 -16.64 22.43 -31.53
C GLU A 97 -17.68 21.30 -31.71
N PRO A 98 -18.91 21.60 -32.16
CA PRO A 98 -19.94 20.58 -32.39
C PRO A 98 -19.45 19.46 -33.32
N PRO A 99 -19.40 18.19 -32.87
CA PRO A 99 -18.79 17.12 -33.65
C PRO A 99 -19.68 16.67 -34.81
N SER A 100 -19.05 16.21 -35.89
CA SER A 100 -19.77 15.45 -36.92
C SER A 100 -20.20 14.09 -36.37
N LYS A 101 -21.25 13.49 -36.95
CA LYS A 101 -21.74 12.16 -36.51
C LYS A 101 -20.66 11.09 -36.58
N ASP A 102 -19.83 11.14 -37.61
CA ASP A 102 -18.77 10.15 -37.79
C ASP A 102 -17.63 10.36 -36.78
N ASP A 103 -17.27 11.61 -36.48
CA ASP A 103 -16.26 11.91 -35.45
C ASP A 103 -16.74 11.48 -34.07
N LEU A 104 -18.02 11.71 -33.79
CA LEU A 104 -18.65 11.29 -32.54
C LEU A 104 -18.62 9.77 -32.37
N VAL A 105 -18.96 9.00 -33.40
CA VAL A 105 -18.91 7.53 -33.38
C VAL A 105 -17.47 7.03 -33.28
N GLY A 106 -16.52 7.70 -33.95
CA GLY A 106 -15.09 7.43 -33.84
C GLY A 106 -14.55 7.63 -32.43
N ALA A 107 -14.84 8.79 -31.82
CA ALA A 107 -14.46 9.09 -30.44
C ALA A 107 -15.14 8.16 -29.44
N LEU A 108 -16.43 7.84 -29.63
CA LEU A 108 -17.13 6.85 -28.80
C LEU A 108 -16.44 5.48 -28.89
N SER A 109 -16.07 5.05 -30.11
CA SER A 109 -15.32 3.79 -30.30
C SER A 109 -14.00 3.81 -29.53
N LEU A 110 -13.27 4.93 -29.53
CA LEU A 110 -12.04 5.07 -28.75
C LEU A 110 -12.29 5.01 -27.24
N ILE A 111 -13.35 5.66 -26.73
CA ILE A 111 -13.73 5.60 -25.31
C ILE A 111 -14.06 4.15 -24.89
N ILE A 112 -14.88 3.44 -25.68
CA ILE A 112 -15.27 2.05 -25.41
C ILE A 112 -14.02 1.16 -25.31
N TRP A 113 -13.12 1.26 -26.29
CA TRP A 113 -11.90 0.45 -26.32
C TRP A 113 -10.85 0.90 -25.31
N ALA A 114 -10.78 2.18 -24.94
CA ALA A 114 -9.93 2.66 -23.86
C ALA A 114 -10.37 2.08 -22.51
N ILE A 115 -11.66 2.15 -22.17
CA ILE A 115 -12.19 1.56 -20.92
C ILE A 115 -12.03 0.03 -20.93
N THR A 116 -12.24 -0.61 -22.08
CA THR A 116 -12.11 -2.06 -22.19
C THR A 116 -10.66 -2.52 -22.09
N LEU A 117 -9.73 -1.94 -22.85
CA LEU A 117 -8.32 -2.37 -22.87
C LEU A 117 -7.53 -1.86 -21.66
N ILE A 118 -7.69 -0.58 -21.29
CA ILE A 118 -6.91 0.02 -20.20
C ILE A 118 -7.54 -0.35 -18.88
N VAL A 119 -8.80 0.00 -18.61
CA VAL A 119 -9.39 -0.25 -17.29
C VAL A 119 -9.58 -1.76 -17.08
N THR A 120 -10.26 -2.43 -18.01
CA THR A 120 -10.68 -3.83 -17.78
C THR A 120 -9.53 -4.81 -17.99
N VAL A 121 -8.90 -4.82 -19.18
CA VAL A 121 -7.86 -5.81 -19.47
C VAL A 121 -6.56 -5.48 -18.75
N LYS A 122 -6.02 -4.27 -18.90
CA LYS A 122 -4.74 -3.91 -18.27
C LYS A 122 -4.87 -3.85 -16.75
N TYR A 123 -5.76 -3.04 -16.20
CA TYR A 123 -5.80 -2.84 -14.75
C TYR A 123 -6.45 -3.99 -13.99
N ILE A 124 -7.71 -4.29 -14.28
CA ILE A 124 -8.51 -5.22 -13.47
C ILE A 124 -8.03 -6.68 -13.59
N LEU A 125 -7.57 -7.11 -14.77
CA LEU A 125 -7.12 -8.48 -14.98
C LEU A 125 -5.61 -8.67 -14.75
N ILE A 126 -4.77 -7.69 -15.11
CA ILE A 126 -3.30 -7.84 -15.05
C ILE A 126 -2.71 -7.08 -13.85
N VAL A 127 -2.81 -5.74 -13.82
CA VAL A 127 -2.10 -4.89 -12.85
C VAL A 127 -2.53 -5.16 -11.40
N LEU A 128 -3.82 -5.43 -11.14
CA LEU A 128 -4.28 -5.75 -9.77
C LEU A 128 -3.58 -6.99 -9.16
N SER A 129 -3.05 -7.88 -10.00
CA SER A 129 -2.28 -9.06 -9.56
C SER A 129 -0.84 -8.70 -9.16
N ALA A 130 -0.36 -7.50 -9.49
CA ALA A 130 0.97 -6.99 -9.17
C ALA A 130 0.94 -6.22 -7.85
N ASN A 131 0.49 -6.88 -6.79
CA ASN A 131 0.34 -6.28 -5.46
C ASN A 131 1.40 -6.81 -4.47
N ASP A 132 1.67 -6.03 -3.42
CA ASP A 132 2.58 -6.41 -2.33
C ASP A 132 1.78 -6.71 -1.07
N GLU A 133 1.52 -8.01 -0.85
CA GLU A 133 0.76 -8.52 0.30
C GLU A 133 -0.63 -7.85 0.40
N GLY A 134 -1.29 -7.62 -0.73
CA GLY A 134 -2.59 -6.95 -0.82
C GLY A 134 -2.55 -5.42 -0.88
N GLU A 135 -1.38 -4.77 -0.90
CA GLU A 135 -1.27 -3.34 -1.23
C GLU A 135 -0.97 -3.14 -2.72
N GLY A 136 -1.60 -2.14 -3.34
CA GLY A 136 -1.35 -1.76 -4.73
C GLY A 136 -0.72 -0.38 -4.86
N GLY A 137 -0.54 0.07 -6.10
CA GLY A 137 0.15 1.32 -6.44
C GLY A 137 1.61 1.11 -6.86
N THR A 138 2.19 2.12 -7.49
CA THR A 138 3.58 2.11 -8.00
C THR A 138 4.61 1.80 -6.91
N PHE A 139 4.38 2.24 -5.68
CA PHE A 139 5.26 1.96 -4.55
C PHE A 139 5.22 0.50 -4.10
N ALA A 140 4.04 -0.11 -4.06
CA ALA A 140 3.88 -1.53 -3.72
C ALA A 140 4.61 -2.40 -4.76
N VAL A 141 4.48 -2.05 -6.05
CA VAL A 141 5.22 -2.72 -7.13
C VAL A 141 6.73 -2.60 -6.95
N TYR A 142 7.22 -1.43 -6.54
CA TYR A 142 8.64 -1.22 -6.23
C TYR A 142 9.13 -2.03 -5.03
N SER A 143 8.36 -2.03 -3.94
CA SER A 143 8.66 -2.82 -2.73
C SER A 143 8.76 -4.31 -3.07
N LEU A 144 7.80 -4.80 -3.85
CA LEU A 144 7.78 -6.16 -4.37
C LEU A 144 9.06 -6.44 -5.19
N LEU A 145 9.36 -5.63 -6.21
CA LEU A 145 10.57 -5.80 -7.04
C LEU A 145 11.86 -5.77 -6.21
N SER A 146 11.99 -4.82 -5.29
CA SER A 146 13.17 -4.68 -4.43
C SER A 146 13.39 -5.90 -3.54
N ARG A 147 12.31 -6.53 -3.04
CA ARG A 147 12.38 -7.74 -2.22
C ARG A 147 12.92 -8.95 -2.99
N TYR A 148 12.58 -9.08 -4.27
CA TYR A 148 13.04 -10.18 -5.12
C TYR A 148 14.42 -9.95 -5.76
N VAL A 149 14.84 -8.70 -5.95
CA VAL A 149 16.10 -8.31 -6.61
C VAL A 149 17.21 -7.99 -5.58
N CYS A 150 17.00 -7.06 -4.64
CA CYS A 150 18.09 -6.41 -3.91
C CYS A 150 18.54 -7.06 -2.60
N CYS A 151 17.81 -8.04 -2.05
CA CYS A 151 18.07 -8.43 -0.65
C CYS A 151 19.27 -9.39 -0.50
N PRO A 152 20.25 -9.09 0.40
CA PRO A 152 21.25 -10.05 0.82
C PRO A 152 20.58 -11.25 1.52
N ILE A 153 21.18 -12.41 1.33
CA ILE A 153 20.66 -13.77 1.57
C ILE A 153 20.07 -13.98 2.99
N GLN A 154 20.42 -13.16 3.97
CA GLN A 154 20.08 -13.35 5.39
C GLN A 154 18.69 -12.82 5.81
N CYS A 155 18.10 -11.85 5.10
CA CYS A 155 16.92 -11.11 5.59
C CYS A 155 15.57 -11.49 4.95
N CYS A 156 15.52 -12.31 3.89
CA CYS A 156 14.25 -12.60 3.20
C CYS A 156 14.17 -14.04 2.67
N ARG A 157 13.33 -14.85 3.31
CA ARG A 157 13.00 -16.24 2.96
C ARG A 157 12.19 -16.38 1.65
N ARG A 158 11.83 -15.28 0.97
CA ARG A 158 11.05 -15.23 -0.29
C ARG A 158 11.87 -14.81 -1.52
N ARG A 159 13.21 -14.87 -1.46
CA ARG A 159 14.02 -14.85 -2.69
C ARG A 159 13.89 -16.22 -3.34
N PHE A 160 13.40 -16.29 -4.59
CA PHE A 160 13.51 -17.54 -5.35
C PHE A 160 14.99 -17.90 -5.47
N GLU A 161 15.32 -19.16 -5.19
CA GLU A 161 16.66 -19.68 -5.48
C GLU A 161 16.95 -19.46 -6.96
N SER A 162 18.19 -19.06 -7.29
CA SER A 162 18.54 -18.70 -8.67
C SER A 162 18.15 -19.80 -9.66
N ASN A 163 18.22 -21.08 -9.27
CA ASN A 163 17.83 -22.23 -10.09
C ASN A 163 16.33 -22.34 -10.45
N GLU A 164 15.44 -21.58 -9.81
CA GLU A 164 14.00 -21.61 -10.11
C GLU A 164 13.57 -20.65 -11.24
N LEU A 165 14.45 -19.72 -11.64
CA LEU A 165 14.19 -18.78 -12.72
C LEU A 165 14.71 -19.31 -14.06
N ARG A 166 13.98 -19.02 -15.14
CA ARG A 166 14.45 -19.32 -16.51
C ARG A 166 15.73 -18.51 -16.82
N PRO A 167 16.66 -19.03 -17.65
CA PRO A 167 17.98 -18.43 -17.85
C PRO A 167 17.95 -16.99 -18.39
N LEU A 168 16.95 -16.63 -19.21
CA LEU A 168 16.79 -15.25 -19.69
C LEU A 168 16.22 -14.32 -18.60
N ASN A 169 15.31 -14.81 -17.77
CA ASN A 169 14.77 -14.05 -16.64
C ASN A 169 15.85 -13.83 -15.57
N GLN A 170 16.74 -14.81 -15.38
CA GLN A 170 17.95 -14.66 -14.56
C GLN A 170 18.83 -13.53 -15.10
N ARG A 171 19.12 -13.46 -16.41
CA ARG A 171 19.92 -12.36 -16.97
C ARG A 171 19.32 -10.98 -16.72
N VAL A 172 17.99 -10.83 -16.89
CA VAL A 172 17.30 -9.56 -16.60
C VAL A 172 17.44 -9.20 -15.13
N ARG A 173 17.25 -10.18 -14.24
CA ARG A 173 17.43 -10.01 -12.80
C ARG A 173 18.88 -9.65 -12.45
N ASP A 174 19.86 -10.37 -12.97
CA ASP A 174 21.30 -10.13 -12.73
C ASP A 174 21.69 -8.73 -13.21
N PHE A 175 21.19 -8.30 -14.37
CA PHE A 175 21.40 -6.94 -14.88
C PHE A 175 20.85 -5.87 -13.92
N LEU A 176 19.66 -6.10 -13.35
CA LEU A 176 19.11 -5.21 -12.33
C LEU A 176 19.95 -5.23 -11.06
N GLU A 177 20.30 -6.41 -10.53
CA GLU A 177 21.06 -6.58 -9.28
C GLU A 177 22.44 -5.89 -9.33
N HIS A 178 23.15 -5.96 -10.46
CA HIS A 178 24.49 -5.41 -10.59
C HIS A 178 24.50 -3.91 -10.95
N SER A 179 23.42 -3.39 -11.55
CA SER A 179 23.38 -2.01 -12.02
C SER A 179 22.87 -1.05 -10.96
N ARG A 180 23.80 -0.29 -10.35
CA ARG A 180 23.47 0.83 -9.46
C ARG A 180 22.56 1.87 -10.12
N ALA A 181 22.74 2.10 -11.42
CA ALA A 181 21.93 3.04 -12.18
C ALA A 181 20.47 2.56 -12.29
N MET A 182 20.24 1.26 -12.52
CA MET A 182 18.87 0.71 -12.57
C MET A 182 18.19 0.71 -11.20
N HIS A 183 18.91 0.41 -10.12
CA HIS A 183 18.37 0.55 -8.77
C HIS A 183 17.94 1.99 -8.47
N PHE A 184 18.76 2.97 -8.87
CA PHE A 184 18.42 4.38 -8.75
C PHE A 184 17.20 4.74 -9.62
N ALA A 185 17.18 4.30 -10.89
CA ALA A 185 16.09 4.57 -11.81
C ALA A 185 14.76 3.98 -11.32
N LEU A 186 14.74 2.72 -10.88
CA LEU A 186 13.53 2.08 -10.32
C LEU A 186 13.03 2.82 -9.09
N LYS A 187 13.93 3.19 -8.18
CA LYS A 187 13.60 3.96 -6.99
C LYS A 187 13.03 5.34 -7.36
N ALA A 188 13.72 6.08 -8.23
CA ALA A 188 13.30 7.41 -8.65
C ALA A 188 11.96 7.39 -9.38
N LEU A 189 11.77 6.46 -10.33
CA LEU A 189 10.55 6.32 -11.11
C LEU A 189 9.34 5.95 -10.24
N SER A 190 9.55 5.09 -9.25
CA SER A 190 8.48 4.65 -8.33
C SER A 190 8.09 5.76 -7.36
N VAL A 191 9.07 6.48 -6.80
CA VAL A 191 8.79 7.67 -5.96
C VAL A 191 8.08 8.74 -6.77
N PHE A 192 8.53 8.97 -8.01
CA PHE A 192 7.89 9.92 -8.91
C PHE A 192 6.46 9.52 -9.27
N GLY A 193 6.20 8.23 -9.52
CA GLY A 193 4.85 7.70 -9.74
C GLY A 193 3.90 7.95 -8.56
N VAL A 194 4.36 7.74 -7.32
CA VAL A 194 3.56 8.08 -6.12
C VAL A 194 3.32 9.58 -6.03
N SER A 195 4.34 10.40 -6.29
CA SER A 195 4.19 11.85 -6.27
C SER A 195 3.22 12.38 -7.34
N LEU A 196 3.15 11.73 -8.51
CA LEU A 196 2.15 12.03 -9.54
C LEU A 196 0.73 11.74 -9.03
N ILE A 197 0.49 10.59 -8.41
CA ILE A 197 -0.83 10.27 -7.84
C ILE A 197 -1.17 11.20 -6.66
N LEU A 198 -0.20 11.56 -5.82
CA LEU A 198 -0.44 12.52 -4.74
C LEU A 198 -0.79 13.92 -5.28
N ALA A 199 -0.14 14.37 -6.36
CA ALA A 199 -0.52 15.61 -7.05
C ALA A 199 -1.94 15.49 -7.64
N ASP A 200 -2.28 14.33 -8.18
CA ASP A 200 -3.60 14.02 -8.72
C ASP A 200 -4.73 14.16 -7.69
N THR A 201 -4.47 13.70 -6.47
CA THR A 201 -5.46 13.76 -5.36
C THR A 201 -5.86 15.18 -4.97
N ILE A 202 -5.09 16.19 -5.38
CA ILE A 202 -5.43 17.61 -5.20
C ILE A 202 -6.39 18.09 -6.30
N LEU A 203 -6.25 17.56 -7.53
CA LEU A 203 -6.97 18.00 -8.73
C LEU A 203 -8.33 17.31 -8.87
N THR A 204 -8.44 16.02 -8.58
CA THR A 204 -9.68 15.27 -8.79
C THR A 204 -10.86 15.86 -8.02
N PRO A 205 -10.72 16.27 -6.74
CA PRO A 205 -11.82 16.93 -6.04
C PRO A 205 -12.20 18.27 -6.66
N ALA A 206 -11.22 19.04 -7.15
CA ALA A 206 -11.47 20.30 -7.84
C ALA A 206 -12.24 20.06 -9.14
N GLN A 207 -11.80 19.10 -9.97
CA GLN A 207 -12.42 18.81 -11.26
C GLN A 207 -13.82 18.19 -11.11
N SER A 208 -13.98 17.21 -10.22
CA SER A 208 -15.25 16.51 -10.02
C SER A 208 -16.33 17.43 -9.47
N VAL A 209 -16.01 18.21 -8.42
CA VAL A 209 -16.98 19.12 -7.80
C VAL A 209 -17.32 20.27 -8.75
N LEU A 210 -16.31 20.88 -9.40
CA LEU A 210 -16.55 21.96 -10.35
C LEU A 210 -17.40 21.48 -11.55
N GLY A 211 -17.11 20.29 -12.10
CA GLY A 211 -17.89 19.69 -13.19
C GLY A 211 -19.34 19.39 -12.81
N ALA A 212 -19.59 18.94 -11.57
CA ALA A 212 -20.96 18.71 -11.09
C ALA A 212 -21.73 20.02 -10.87
N VAL A 213 -21.09 21.07 -10.33
CA VAL A 213 -21.73 22.37 -10.05
C VAL A 213 -21.94 23.18 -11.34
N GLN A 214 -21.10 22.99 -12.36
CA GLN A 214 -21.30 23.64 -13.68
C GLN A 214 -22.65 23.30 -14.32
N GLY A 215 -23.28 22.18 -13.97
CA GLY A 215 -24.63 21.84 -14.40
C GLY A 215 -25.69 22.89 -14.07
N LEU A 216 -25.47 23.75 -13.06
CA LEU A 216 -26.37 24.87 -12.79
C LEU A 216 -26.45 25.87 -13.95
N ARG A 217 -25.42 26.00 -14.78
CA ARG A 217 -25.40 26.90 -15.94
C ARG A 217 -26.37 26.47 -17.04
N VAL A 218 -26.66 25.18 -17.14
CA VAL A 218 -27.65 24.65 -18.10
C VAL A 218 -29.05 25.20 -17.79
N VAL A 219 -29.38 25.41 -16.51
CA VAL A 219 -30.67 25.98 -16.09
C VAL A 219 -30.65 27.51 -16.16
N ARG A 220 -29.55 28.12 -15.70
CA ARG A 220 -29.38 29.58 -15.67
C ARG A 220 -28.04 29.98 -16.26
N PRO A 221 -27.96 30.30 -17.56
CA PRO A 221 -26.73 30.72 -18.21
C PRO A 221 -26.19 32.06 -17.68
N ASP A 222 -27.05 32.89 -17.06
CA ASP A 222 -26.67 34.18 -16.47
C ASP A 222 -25.90 34.07 -15.13
N LEU A 223 -25.66 32.85 -14.63
CA LEU A 223 -24.89 32.63 -13.41
C LEU A 223 -23.40 32.94 -13.65
N GLY A 224 -22.88 33.95 -12.96
CA GLY A 224 -21.47 34.31 -13.02
C GLY A 224 -20.53 33.16 -12.62
N THR A 225 -19.39 33.06 -13.31
CA THR A 225 -18.36 32.03 -13.04
C THR A 225 -17.88 32.03 -11.60
N ASP A 226 -17.79 33.21 -10.99
CA ASP A 226 -17.32 33.38 -9.63
C ASP A 226 -18.23 32.70 -8.60
N LEU A 227 -19.54 32.66 -8.86
CA LEU A 227 -20.51 32.00 -7.98
C LEU A 227 -20.37 30.48 -8.06
N VAL A 228 -20.19 29.92 -9.27
CA VAL A 228 -19.97 28.48 -9.49
C VAL A 228 -18.69 28.02 -8.77
N VAL A 229 -17.61 28.79 -8.92
CA VAL A 229 -16.33 28.53 -8.24
C VAL A 229 -16.49 28.66 -6.72
N GLY A 230 -17.17 29.70 -6.22
CA GLY A 230 -17.41 29.91 -4.79
C GLY A 230 -18.21 28.79 -4.14
N VAL A 231 -19.28 28.32 -4.79
CA VAL A 231 -20.07 27.16 -4.31
C VAL A 231 -19.23 25.88 -4.31
N SER A 232 -18.41 25.67 -5.35
CA SER A 232 -17.51 24.52 -5.43
C SER A 232 -16.49 24.51 -4.28
N CYS A 233 -15.86 25.65 -4.00
CA CYS A 233 -14.96 25.81 -2.86
C CYS A 233 -15.65 25.54 -1.51
N ALA A 234 -16.90 26.00 -1.32
CA ALA A 234 -17.66 25.73 -0.11
C ALA A 234 -17.93 24.22 0.09
N ILE A 235 -18.30 23.51 -0.99
CA ILE A 235 -18.50 22.05 -0.96
C ILE A 235 -17.19 21.33 -0.62
N ILE A 236 -16.07 21.74 -1.22
CA ILE A 236 -14.75 21.17 -0.94
C ILE A 236 -14.35 21.37 0.53
N VAL A 237 -14.54 22.56 1.09
CA VAL A 237 -14.25 22.82 2.52
C VAL A 237 -15.09 21.91 3.42
N ILE A 238 -16.39 21.79 3.16
CA ILE A 238 -17.27 20.89 3.93
C ILE A 238 -16.80 19.44 3.82
N LEU A 239 -16.43 18.99 2.62
CA LEU A 239 -15.90 17.65 2.39
C LEU A 239 -14.67 17.38 3.27
N PHE A 240 -13.71 18.30 3.33
CA PHE A 240 -12.48 18.13 4.12
C PHE A 240 -12.70 18.26 5.63
N LEU A 241 -13.68 19.05 6.08
CA LEU A 241 -14.06 19.16 7.49
C LEU A 241 -14.73 17.90 8.04
N VAL A 242 -15.38 17.12 7.18
CA VAL A 242 -16.08 15.86 7.54
C VAL A 242 -15.13 14.67 7.66
N GLN A 243 -13.92 14.73 7.06
CA GLN A 243 -12.95 13.61 7.05
C GLN A 243 -12.56 13.03 8.42
N PRO A 244 -12.41 13.82 9.52
CA PRO A 244 -12.07 13.30 10.84
C PRO A 244 -13.09 12.28 11.41
N LEU A 245 -14.33 12.25 10.88
CA LEU A 245 -15.36 11.29 11.31
C LEU A 245 -15.05 9.83 10.89
N GLY A 246 -14.05 9.64 10.03
CA GLY A 246 -13.50 8.35 9.65
C GLY A 246 -14.12 7.73 8.40
N VAL A 247 -13.26 7.19 7.54
CA VAL A 247 -13.61 6.58 6.24
C VAL A 247 -14.61 5.43 6.40
N SER A 248 -14.50 4.65 7.48
CA SER A 248 -15.39 3.50 7.73
C SER A 248 -16.86 3.86 7.95
N ARG A 249 -17.13 5.06 8.49
CA ARG A 249 -18.50 5.58 8.68
C ARG A 249 -19.01 6.23 7.40
N LEU A 250 -18.14 6.96 6.71
CA LEU A 250 -18.42 7.64 5.45
C LEU A 250 -18.73 6.63 4.32
N ALA A 251 -17.93 5.57 4.17
CA ALA A 251 -18.10 4.55 3.14
C ALA A 251 -19.48 3.86 3.19
N LYS A 252 -20.09 3.70 4.38
CA LYS A 252 -21.44 3.12 4.51
C LYS A 252 -22.53 4.03 3.96
N ALA A 253 -22.37 5.35 4.10
CA ALA A 253 -23.31 6.34 3.58
C ALA A 253 -23.11 6.60 2.09
N PHE A 254 -21.88 6.42 1.60
CA PHE A 254 -21.49 6.76 0.23
C PHE A 254 -21.73 5.67 -0.80
N ALA A 255 -21.66 4.39 -0.41
CA ALA A 255 -21.94 3.29 -1.33
C ALA A 255 -23.33 3.35 -1.99
N PRO A 256 -24.43 3.64 -1.27
CA PRO A 256 -25.73 3.83 -1.91
C PRO A 256 -25.75 4.96 -2.93
N ILE A 257 -25.04 6.07 -2.67
CA ILE A 257 -25.03 7.25 -3.57
C ILE A 257 -24.41 6.87 -4.92
N VAL A 258 -23.24 6.23 -4.93
CA VAL A 258 -22.57 5.84 -6.18
C VAL A 258 -23.35 4.77 -6.92
N VAL A 259 -23.96 3.82 -6.21
CA VAL A 259 -24.82 2.80 -6.84
C VAL A 259 -26.02 3.45 -7.53
N VAL A 260 -26.69 4.39 -6.87
CA VAL A 260 -27.80 5.15 -7.47
C VAL A 260 -27.33 5.97 -8.66
N TRP A 261 -26.18 6.65 -8.54
CA TRP A 261 -25.58 7.42 -9.63
C TRP A 261 -25.27 6.56 -10.87
N LEU A 262 -24.64 5.40 -10.69
CA LEU A 262 -24.32 4.48 -11.78
C LEU A 262 -25.59 3.89 -12.41
N LEU A 263 -26.59 3.52 -11.60
CA LEU A 263 -27.88 3.05 -12.10
C LEU A 263 -28.63 4.13 -12.89
N LEU A 264 -28.59 5.39 -12.44
CA LEU A 264 -29.18 6.50 -13.18
C LEU A 264 -28.50 6.70 -14.54
N ASN A 265 -27.17 6.69 -14.57
CA ASN A 265 -26.41 6.76 -15.83
C ASN A 265 -26.76 5.60 -16.77
N PHE A 266 -26.89 4.38 -16.24
CA PHE A 266 -27.31 3.22 -17.03
C PHE A 266 -28.72 3.41 -17.61
N CYS A 267 -29.69 3.84 -16.79
CA CYS A 267 -31.07 4.06 -17.22
C CYS A 267 -31.19 5.21 -18.23
N PHE A 268 -30.48 6.32 -17.99
CA PHE A 268 -30.42 7.45 -18.92
C PHE A 268 -29.79 7.02 -20.23
N GLY A 269 -28.75 6.19 -20.18
CA GLY A 269 -28.13 5.67 -21.38
C GLY A 269 -29.09 4.84 -22.24
N ILE A 270 -29.86 3.93 -21.62
CA ILE A 270 -30.90 3.16 -22.31
C ILE A 270 -31.98 4.09 -22.90
N TYR A 271 -32.45 5.07 -22.12
CA TYR A 271 -33.44 6.05 -22.59
C TYR A 271 -32.96 6.79 -23.84
N ASN A 272 -31.75 7.36 -23.81
CA ASN A 272 -31.23 8.12 -24.93
C ASN A 272 -31.00 7.27 -26.18
N LEU A 273 -30.60 6.01 -25.99
CA LEU A 273 -30.40 5.06 -27.09
C LEU A 273 -31.73 4.72 -27.81
N VAL A 274 -32.82 4.59 -27.05
CA VAL A 274 -34.15 4.29 -27.60
C VAL A 274 -34.77 5.52 -28.26
N GLU A 275 -34.63 6.70 -27.64
CA GLU A 275 -35.30 7.93 -28.08
C GLU A 275 -34.57 8.63 -29.24
N PHE A 276 -33.24 8.70 -29.21
CA PHE A 276 -32.48 9.55 -30.13
C PHE A 276 -31.83 8.78 -31.28
N ASP A 277 -30.86 7.91 -30.99
CA ASP A 277 -30.08 7.24 -32.03
C ASP A 277 -29.46 5.92 -31.55
N HIS A 278 -29.93 4.81 -32.11
CA HIS A 278 -29.39 3.47 -31.84
C HIS A 278 -28.19 3.12 -32.72
N THR A 279 -27.91 3.89 -33.78
CA THR A 279 -26.85 3.59 -34.74
C THR A 279 -25.45 3.82 -34.16
N VAL A 280 -25.33 4.59 -33.07
CA VAL A 280 -24.09 4.80 -32.32
C VAL A 280 -23.49 3.51 -31.76
N LEU A 281 -24.28 2.42 -31.61
CA LEU A 281 -23.78 1.10 -31.22
C LEU A 281 -22.76 0.51 -32.21
N LYS A 282 -22.69 1.03 -33.44
CA LYS A 282 -21.63 0.65 -34.39
C LYS A 282 -20.22 0.94 -33.83
N ALA A 283 -20.09 1.85 -32.86
CA ALA A 283 -18.85 2.18 -32.17
C ALA A 283 -18.22 1.00 -31.40
N PHE A 284 -18.93 -0.10 -31.15
CA PHE A 284 -18.31 -1.33 -30.64
C PHE A 284 -17.27 -1.90 -31.61
N SER A 285 -17.43 -1.67 -32.91
CA SER A 285 -16.44 -2.08 -33.90
C SER A 285 -15.23 -1.15 -33.86
N PRO A 286 -14.00 -1.67 -33.60
CA PRO A 286 -12.79 -0.86 -33.54
C PRO A 286 -12.45 -0.19 -34.89
N THR A 287 -13.07 -0.63 -35.99
CA THR A 287 -12.93 -0.02 -37.31
C THR A 287 -13.26 1.47 -37.30
N PHE A 288 -14.20 1.92 -36.47
CA PHE A 288 -14.58 3.34 -36.38
C PHE A 288 -13.51 4.20 -35.71
N ALA A 289 -12.83 3.66 -34.69
CA ALA A 289 -11.64 4.28 -34.12
C ALA A 289 -10.53 4.43 -35.17
N PHE A 290 -10.27 3.38 -35.96
CA PHE A 290 -9.26 3.47 -37.04
C PHE A 290 -9.67 4.45 -38.13
N SER A 291 -10.94 4.45 -38.57
CA SER A 291 -11.40 5.39 -39.60
C SER A 291 -11.31 6.84 -39.14
N PHE A 292 -11.53 7.10 -37.85
CA PHE A 292 -11.38 8.43 -37.27
C PHE A 292 -9.93 8.93 -37.36
N PHE A 293 -8.95 8.08 -37.05
CA PHE A 293 -7.53 8.42 -37.26
C PHE A 293 -7.13 8.57 -38.73
N VAL A 294 -7.74 7.79 -39.63
CA VAL A 294 -7.44 7.85 -41.07
C VAL A 294 -8.01 9.13 -41.70
N ARG A 295 -9.17 9.59 -41.24
CA ARG A 295 -9.81 10.80 -41.80
C ARG A 295 -9.16 12.08 -41.29
N ASP A 296 -9.05 12.22 -39.98
CA ASP A 296 -8.66 13.47 -39.32
C ASP A 296 -7.48 13.23 -38.37
N SER A 297 -6.33 12.83 -38.92
CA SER A 297 -5.19 12.31 -38.13
C SER A 297 -4.72 13.26 -37.02
N THR A 298 -4.73 14.58 -37.27
CA THR A 298 -4.29 15.59 -36.29
C THR A 298 -5.33 15.81 -35.20
N ASP A 299 -6.59 16.00 -35.58
CA ASP A 299 -7.67 16.28 -34.63
C ASP A 299 -8.02 15.04 -33.81
N ALA A 300 -8.01 13.84 -34.43
CA ALA A 300 -8.12 12.57 -33.73
C ALA A 300 -7.00 12.40 -32.71
N PHE A 301 -5.75 12.75 -33.05
CA PHE A 301 -4.64 12.72 -32.11
C PHE A 301 -4.81 13.71 -30.95
N LEU A 302 -5.28 14.93 -31.20
CA LEU A 302 -5.53 15.93 -30.14
C LEU A 302 -6.73 15.55 -29.24
N SER A 303 -7.73 14.87 -29.81
CA SER A 303 -8.94 14.42 -29.11
C SER A 303 -8.65 13.30 -28.09
N LEU A 304 -7.58 12.51 -28.29
CA LEU A 304 -7.13 11.52 -27.31
C LEU A 304 -6.86 12.13 -25.93
N GLY A 305 -6.45 13.40 -25.89
CA GLY A 305 -6.27 14.19 -24.68
C GLY A 305 -7.55 14.37 -23.85
N GLY A 306 -8.72 14.38 -24.49
CA GLY A 306 -10.02 14.37 -23.82
C GLY A 306 -10.51 12.95 -23.50
N ILE A 307 -10.28 12.01 -24.42
CA ILE A 307 -10.67 10.60 -24.25
C ILE A 307 -9.96 9.95 -23.07
N LEU A 308 -8.71 10.32 -22.79
CA LEU A 308 -7.96 9.79 -21.64
C LEU A 308 -8.70 9.99 -20.32
N LEU A 309 -9.49 11.05 -20.20
CA LEU A 309 -10.22 11.40 -18.99
C LEU A 309 -11.19 10.29 -18.57
N ALA A 310 -11.62 9.44 -19.50
CA ALA A 310 -12.51 8.30 -19.26
C ALA A 310 -11.90 7.19 -18.40
N PHE A 311 -10.57 7.13 -18.24
CA PHE A 311 -9.90 6.12 -17.43
C PHE A 311 -9.01 6.71 -16.33
N THR A 312 -9.13 7.99 -16.02
CA THR A 312 -8.19 8.65 -15.09
C THR A 312 -8.23 8.14 -13.65
N GLY A 313 -9.28 7.44 -13.22
CA GLY A 313 -9.37 6.83 -11.89
C GLY A 313 -8.76 5.43 -11.73
N VAL A 314 -8.09 4.89 -12.75
CA VAL A 314 -7.53 3.52 -12.67
C VAL A 314 -6.37 3.36 -11.69
N GLU A 315 -5.56 4.40 -11.50
CA GLU A 315 -4.42 4.36 -10.58
C GLU A 315 -4.87 4.49 -9.13
N ALA A 316 -5.91 5.28 -8.87
CA ALA A 316 -6.57 5.30 -7.56
C ALA A 316 -7.18 3.93 -7.23
N LEU A 317 -7.83 3.30 -8.21
CA LEU A 317 -8.32 1.93 -8.08
C LEU A 317 -7.19 0.94 -7.75
N PHE A 318 -6.01 1.12 -8.34
CA PHE A 318 -4.87 0.27 -8.05
C PHE A 318 -4.31 0.52 -6.65
N ALA A 319 -4.17 1.78 -6.22
CA ALA A 319 -3.72 2.14 -4.87
C ALA A 319 -4.68 1.62 -3.78
N ASP A 320 -6.00 1.68 -4.03
CA ASP A 320 -7.05 1.27 -3.08
C ASP A 320 -7.15 -0.24 -2.83
N LEU A 321 -6.34 -1.05 -3.52
CA LEU A 321 -6.22 -2.47 -3.22
C LEU A 321 -5.82 -2.71 -1.74
N GLY A 322 -5.12 -1.76 -1.12
CA GLY A 322 -4.79 -1.81 0.32
C GLY A 322 -6.00 -1.83 1.26
N ALA A 323 -7.17 -1.36 0.80
CA ALA A 323 -8.42 -1.38 1.55
C ALA A 323 -9.40 -2.49 1.13
N PHE A 324 -9.32 -2.97 -0.12
CA PHE A 324 -10.29 -3.91 -0.70
C PHE A 324 -9.60 -5.09 -1.40
N SER A 325 -10.19 -6.29 -1.35
CA SER A 325 -9.60 -7.45 -2.01
C SER A 325 -9.74 -7.39 -3.54
N GLN A 326 -8.71 -7.86 -4.27
CA GLN A 326 -8.70 -7.94 -5.74
C GLN A 326 -9.99 -8.54 -6.33
N ARG A 327 -10.46 -9.67 -5.79
CA ARG A 327 -11.66 -10.37 -6.30
C ARG A 327 -12.94 -9.55 -6.12
N ALA A 328 -13.03 -8.77 -5.04
CA ALA A 328 -14.18 -7.88 -4.82
C ALA A 328 -14.24 -6.83 -5.93
N ILE A 329 -13.10 -6.20 -6.24
CA ILE A 329 -12.96 -5.20 -7.31
C ILE A 329 -13.31 -5.81 -8.68
N GLN A 330 -12.82 -7.02 -8.98
CA GLN A 330 -13.12 -7.71 -10.25
C GLN A 330 -14.63 -7.96 -10.43
N ILE A 331 -15.30 -8.45 -9.38
CA ILE A 331 -16.74 -8.73 -9.42
C ILE A 331 -17.54 -7.43 -9.55
N SER A 332 -17.22 -6.41 -8.75
CA SER A 332 -17.95 -5.14 -8.78
C SER A 332 -17.73 -4.36 -10.07
N TRP A 333 -16.56 -4.47 -10.69
CA TRP A 333 -16.27 -3.83 -11.97
C TRP A 333 -17.05 -4.50 -13.10
N ILE A 334 -16.81 -5.79 -13.32
CA ILE A 334 -17.38 -6.54 -14.46
C ILE A 334 -18.89 -6.67 -14.33
N GLY A 335 -19.39 -6.92 -13.11
CA GLY A 335 -20.81 -7.17 -12.87
C GLY A 335 -21.67 -5.91 -12.78
N PHE A 336 -21.09 -4.72 -12.56
CA PHE A 336 -21.88 -3.52 -12.29
C PHE A 336 -21.29 -2.22 -12.86
N ALA A 337 -20.09 -1.81 -12.45
CA ALA A 337 -19.59 -0.49 -12.83
C ALA A 337 -19.29 -0.35 -14.33
N TYR A 338 -18.64 -1.35 -14.93
CA TYR A 338 -18.32 -1.38 -16.36
C TYR A 338 -19.56 -1.20 -17.26
N PRO A 339 -20.64 -2.02 -17.14
CA PRO A 339 -21.81 -1.83 -17.99
C PRO A 339 -22.52 -0.48 -17.75
N CYS A 340 -22.53 0.04 -16.51
CA CYS A 340 -23.14 1.34 -16.22
C CYS A 340 -22.39 2.49 -16.90
N ILE A 341 -21.06 2.53 -16.78
CA ILE A 341 -20.23 3.58 -17.37
C ILE A 341 -20.25 3.49 -18.90
N LEU A 342 -20.16 2.27 -19.45
CA LEU A 342 -20.22 2.05 -20.89
C LEU A 342 -21.54 2.57 -21.49
N MET A 343 -22.65 2.26 -20.82
CA MET A 343 -23.97 2.72 -21.24
C MET A 343 -24.14 4.24 -21.09
N ALA A 344 -23.49 4.86 -20.10
CA ALA A 344 -23.49 6.32 -19.95
C ALA A 344 -22.91 7.00 -21.19
N TYR A 345 -21.72 6.58 -21.65
CA TYR A 345 -21.07 7.15 -22.83
C TYR A 345 -21.84 6.92 -24.12
N ILE A 346 -22.37 5.71 -24.32
CA ILE A 346 -23.17 5.40 -25.50
C ILE A 346 -24.45 6.25 -25.52
N GLY A 347 -25.10 6.44 -24.38
CA GLY A 347 -26.28 7.29 -24.26
C GLY A 347 -26.02 8.76 -24.55
N GLN A 348 -24.94 9.30 -24.01
CA GLN A 348 -24.51 10.67 -24.29
C GLN A 348 -24.21 10.87 -25.79
N ALA A 349 -23.54 9.92 -26.42
CA ALA A 349 -23.29 9.97 -27.86
C ALA A 349 -24.60 9.90 -28.68
N ALA A 350 -25.59 9.09 -28.27
CA ALA A 350 -26.91 9.08 -28.93
C ALA A 350 -27.60 10.45 -28.85
N ARG A 351 -27.48 11.15 -27.71
CA ARG A 351 -28.02 12.51 -27.56
C ARG A 351 -27.28 13.53 -28.42
N ILE A 352 -25.95 13.49 -28.43
CA ILE A 352 -25.11 14.43 -29.20
C ILE A 352 -25.29 14.22 -30.71
N SER A 353 -25.55 12.99 -31.18
CA SER A 353 -25.74 12.73 -32.61
C SER A 353 -26.98 13.43 -33.19
N THR A 354 -28.02 13.66 -32.36
CA THR A 354 -29.22 14.39 -32.76
C THR A 354 -29.10 15.89 -32.50
N ASN A 355 -28.45 16.29 -31.40
CA ASN A 355 -28.18 17.68 -31.07
C ASN A 355 -26.69 17.95 -30.86
N PRO A 356 -25.95 18.38 -31.91
CA PRO A 356 -24.50 18.55 -31.83
C PRO A 356 -24.02 19.55 -30.77
N SER A 357 -24.85 20.53 -30.36
CA SER A 357 -24.48 21.49 -29.31
C SER A 357 -24.49 20.90 -27.90
N ALA A 358 -25.03 19.68 -27.71
CA ALA A 358 -25.08 19.02 -26.42
C ALA A 358 -23.71 18.57 -25.89
N TYR A 359 -22.64 18.63 -26.70
CA TYR A 359 -21.29 18.22 -26.30
C TYR A 359 -20.69 19.05 -25.14
N ASP A 360 -21.15 20.30 -24.93
CA ASP A 360 -20.65 21.21 -23.89
C ASP A 360 -21.04 20.74 -22.48
N ASN A 361 -22.28 20.25 -22.32
CA ASN A 361 -22.79 19.69 -21.06
C ASN A 361 -23.46 18.33 -21.29
N PRO A 362 -22.68 17.31 -21.71
CA PRO A 362 -23.20 16.07 -22.30
C PRO A 362 -24.08 15.28 -21.33
N PHE A 363 -23.72 15.25 -20.04
CA PHE A 363 -24.52 14.57 -19.03
C PHE A 363 -25.88 15.25 -18.83
N PHE A 364 -25.89 16.55 -18.53
CA PHE A 364 -27.10 17.29 -18.16
C PHE A 364 -28.10 17.42 -19.33
N GLU A 365 -27.59 17.53 -20.56
CA GLU A 365 -28.40 17.53 -21.79
C GLU A 365 -28.97 16.15 -22.18
N SER A 366 -28.41 15.08 -21.61
CA SER A 366 -28.85 13.69 -21.82
C SER A 366 -29.85 13.23 -20.74
N VAL A 367 -30.23 14.09 -19.79
CA VAL A 367 -31.16 13.72 -18.73
C VAL A 367 -32.60 13.68 -19.27
N PRO A 368 -33.38 12.61 -18.99
CA PRO A 368 -34.78 12.54 -19.39
C PRO A 368 -35.63 13.69 -18.82
N PRO A 369 -36.75 14.06 -19.47
CA PRO A 369 -37.65 15.10 -19.00
C PRO A 369 -38.11 14.86 -17.55
N GLY A 370 -38.01 15.88 -16.69
CA GLY A 370 -38.41 15.81 -15.27
C GLY A 370 -37.35 15.28 -14.30
N MET A 371 -36.23 14.73 -14.79
CA MET A 371 -35.16 14.17 -13.95
C MET A 371 -33.97 15.11 -13.71
N PHE A 372 -34.00 16.33 -14.24
CA PHE A 372 -32.89 17.28 -14.18
C PHE A 372 -32.44 17.59 -12.74
N TYR A 373 -33.32 18.15 -11.90
CA TYR A 373 -32.96 18.53 -10.52
C TYR A 373 -32.53 17.33 -9.65
N PRO A 374 -33.22 16.17 -9.68
CA PRO A 374 -32.72 14.97 -9.03
C PRO A 374 -31.31 14.59 -9.51
N SER A 375 -31.06 14.63 -10.81
CA SER A 375 -29.77 14.26 -11.38
C SER A 375 -28.65 15.22 -10.97
N LEU A 376 -28.94 16.52 -10.85
CA LEU A 376 -28.00 17.54 -10.37
C LEU A 376 -27.62 17.32 -8.90
N ILE A 377 -28.58 16.99 -8.04
CA ILE A 377 -28.27 16.70 -6.63
C ILE A 377 -27.40 15.45 -6.54
N ILE A 378 -27.74 14.40 -7.29
CA ILE A 378 -27.00 13.14 -7.25
C ILE A 378 -25.62 13.29 -7.90
N SER A 379 -25.45 14.11 -8.94
CA SER A 379 -24.13 14.38 -9.54
C SER A 379 -23.20 15.11 -8.56
N ILE A 380 -23.70 16.09 -7.81
CA ILE A 380 -22.93 16.79 -6.77
C ILE A 380 -22.55 15.80 -5.66
N LEU A 381 -23.49 14.97 -5.20
CA LEU A 381 -23.20 13.95 -4.20
C LEU A 381 -22.18 12.92 -4.72
N ALA A 382 -22.30 12.48 -5.97
CA ALA A 382 -21.36 11.56 -6.59
C ALA A 382 -19.96 12.16 -6.71
N ALA A 383 -19.85 13.44 -7.09
CA ALA A 383 -18.58 14.17 -7.13
C ALA A 383 -17.92 14.30 -5.74
N VAL A 384 -18.71 14.54 -4.70
CA VAL A 384 -18.23 14.56 -3.30
C VAL A 384 -17.70 13.18 -2.89
N VAL A 385 -18.38 12.10 -3.28
CA VAL A 385 -17.91 10.73 -3.00
C VAL A 385 -16.64 10.39 -3.79
N ALA A 386 -16.57 10.74 -5.08
CA ALA A 386 -15.39 10.58 -5.92
C ALA A 386 -14.16 11.27 -5.32
N SER A 387 -14.36 12.50 -4.85
CA SER A 387 -13.33 13.27 -4.16
C SER A 387 -12.83 12.56 -2.89
N GLN A 388 -13.73 11.93 -2.12
CA GLN A 388 -13.36 11.22 -0.91
C GLN A 388 -12.50 9.98 -1.19
N ALA A 389 -12.83 9.24 -2.26
CA ALA A 389 -12.05 8.09 -2.70
C ALA A 389 -10.58 8.47 -2.87
N MET A 390 -10.33 9.52 -3.64
CA MET A 390 -8.98 10.05 -3.89
C MET A 390 -8.26 10.50 -2.63
N ILE A 391 -8.97 11.18 -1.72
CA ILE A 391 -8.40 11.57 -0.41
C ILE A 391 -7.96 10.34 0.39
N THR A 392 -8.75 9.26 0.34
CA THR A 392 -8.40 8.00 1.00
C THR A 392 -7.17 7.35 0.37
N SER A 393 -7.11 7.28 -0.96
CA SER A 393 -5.94 6.76 -1.68
C SER A 393 -4.69 7.57 -1.36
N ALA A 394 -4.80 8.90 -1.21
CA ALA A 394 -3.69 9.77 -0.80
C ALA A 394 -3.14 9.40 0.59
N PHE A 395 -4.02 9.16 1.56
CA PHE A 395 -3.60 8.75 2.91
C PHE A 395 -2.93 7.37 2.91
N GLN A 396 -3.41 6.44 2.08
CA GLN A 396 -2.79 5.12 1.92
C GLN A 396 -1.38 5.23 1.32
N LEU A 397 -1.24 5.96 0.21
CA LEU A 397 0.06 6.17 -0.43
C LEU A 397 1.03 6.90 0.51
N LEU A 398 0.57 7.90 1.25
CA LEU A 398 1.42 8.60 2.21
C LEU A 398 1.86 7.67 3.35
N SER A 399 0.96 6.80 3.84
CA SER A 399 1.31 5.76 4.82
C SER A 399 2.38 4.80 4.29
N GLN A 400 2.28 4.35 3.03
CA GLN A 400 3.28 3.50 2.38
C GLN A 400 4.67 4.17 2.30
N VAL A 401 4.69 5.43 1.89
CA VAL A 401 5.92 6.25 1.80
C VAL A 401 6.56 6.42 3.18
N MET A 402 5.75 6.64 4.23
CA MET A 402 6.20 6.74 5.62
C MET A 402 6.74 5.43 6.17
N ASN A 403 6.03 4.31 5.95
CA ASN A 403 6.45 2.98 6.39
C ASN A 403 7.78 2.57 5.74
N THR A 404 8.04 3.06 4.53
CA THR A 404 9.29 2.82 3.81
C THR A 404 10.33 3.92 4.04
N SER A 405 10.14 4.78 5.05
CA SER A 405 11.09 5.84 5.45
C SER A 405 11.46 6.84 4.33
N TYR A 406 10.58 7.06 3.35
CA TYR A 406 10.72 8.12 2.35
C TYR A 406 10.11 9.45 2.81
N PHE A 407 9.35 9.43 3.90
CA PHE A 407 8.76 10.62 4.53
C PHE A 407 8.87 10.53 6.06
N PRO A 408 8.93 11.66 6.79
CA PRO A 408 8.90 11.67 8.25
C PRO A 408 7.65 10.96 8.81
N GLN A 409 7.82 10.36 9.98
CA GLN A 409 6.70 9.75 10.72
C GLN A 409 5.84 10.86 11.33
N ILE A 410 4.79 11.26 10.61
CA ILE A 410 3.71 12.10 11.12
C ILE A 410 2.63 11.24 11.80
N GLN A 411 1.77 11.88 12.60
CA GLN A 411 0.72 11.17 13.31
C GLN A 411 -0.28 10.54 12.33
N MET A 412 -0.40 9.21 12.39
CA MET A 412 -1.39 8.43 11.65
C MET A 412 -2.44 7.91 12.62
N ILE A 413 -3.71 8.10 12.28
CA ILE A 413 -4.84 7.61 13.07
C ILE A 413 -5.54 6.51 12.28
N TYR A 414 -5.53 5.29 12.81
CA TYR A 414 -6.26 4.17 12.20
C TYR A 414 -7.75 4.30 12.53
N THR A 415 -8.59 4.40 11.50
CA THR A 415 -10.04 4.64 11.67
C THR A 415 -10.87 3.36 11.76
N SER A 416 -10.26 2.19 11.55
CA SER A 416 -10.94 0.91 11.47
C SER A 416 -10.24 -0.18 12.27
N ASN A 417 -11.03 -0.90 13.08
CA ASN A 417 -10.57 -2.05 13.85
C ASN A 417 -10.48 -3.33 13.00
N LYS A 418 -10.89 -3.28 11.72
CA LYS A 418 -10.93 -4.44 10.82
C LYS A 418 -9.97 -4.32 9.64
N PHE A 419 -9.76 -3.10 9.13
CA PHE A 419 -8.96 -2.86 7.93
C PHE A 419 -7.80 -1.92 8.25
N TYR A 420 -6.57 -2.44 8.17
CA TYR A 420 -5.34 -1.68 8.40
C TYR A 420 -5.18 -0.49 7.43
N GLY A 421 -5.61 -0.64 6.17
CA GLY A 421 -5.49 0.38 5.13
C GLY A 421 -6.36 1.63 5.33
N GLN A 422 -7.28 1.67 6.30
CA GLN A 422 -8.15 2.83 6.53
C GLN A 422 -7.50 3.84 7.50
N VAL A 423 -6.57 4.63 6.95
CA VAL A 423 -5.75 5.61 7.69
C VAL A 423 -6.29 7.03 7.49
N PHE A 424 -6.30 7.82 8.57
CA PHE A 424 -6.55 9.26 8.54
C PHE A 424 -5.30 10.01 8.98
N ILE A 425 -4.89 11.00 8.19
CA ILE A 425 -3.69 11.81 8.43
C ILE A 425 -4.09 13.29 8.51
N PRO A 426 -4.21 13.88 9.73
CA PRO A 426 -4.73 15.23 9.91
C PRO A 426 -3.97 16.30 9.13
N MET A 427 -2.63 16.26 9.16
CA MET A 427 -1.79 17.25 8.47
C MET A 427 -1.98 17.19 6.95
N ALA A 428 -2.03 15.99 6.38
CA ALA A 428 -2.26 15.80 4.95
C ALA A 428 -3.66 16.27 4.54
N ASN A 429 -4.68 16.03 5.38
CA ASN A 429 -6.04 16.50 5.14
C ASN A 429 -6.11 18.03 4.94
N TRP A 430 -5.46 18.80 5.82
CA TRP A 430 -5.42 20.26 5.70
C TRP A 430 -4.64 20.73 4.47
N LEU A 431 -3.51 20.10 4.18
CA LEU A 431 -2.70 20.43 2.99
C LEU A 431 -3.45 20.15 1.69
N LEU A 432 -4.11 18.99 1.60
CA LEU A 432 -4.96 18.63 0.46
C LEU A 432 -6.12 19.60 0.31
N MET A 433 -6.82 19.96 1.40
CA MET A 433 -7.91 20.94 1.36
C MET A 433 -7.45 22.28 0.80
N ILE A 434 -6.35 22.83 1.33
CA ILE A 434 -5.82 24.13 0.89
C ILE A 434 -5.41 24.04 -0.58
N GLY A 435 -4.70 22.97 -0.97
CA GLY A 435 -4.29 22.74 -2.35
C GLY A 435 -5.48 22.68 -3.30
N THR A 436 -6.51 21.90 -2.97
CA THR A 436 -7.70 21.74 -3.81
C THR A 436 -8.45 23.06 -3.95
N VAL A 437 -8.67 23.81 -2.85
CA VAL A 437 -9.36 25.11 -2.91
C VAL A 437 -8.60 26.12 -3.77
N ILE A 438 -7.26 26.18 -3.65
CA ILE A 438 -6.43 27.05 -4.50
C ILE A 438 -6.57 26.66 -5.97
N VAL A 439 -6.49 25.36 -6.28
CA VAL A 439 -6.63 24.86 -7.66
C VAL A 439 -8.01 25.19 -8.22
N THR A 440 -9.09 24.98 -7.47
CA THR A 440 -10.46 25.34 -7.90
C THR A 440 -10.61 26.84 -8.13
N ALA A 441 -9.98 27.68 -7.31
CA ALA A 441 -10.04 29.13 -7.46
C ALA A 441 -9.24 29.64 -8.67
N VAL A 442 -8.08 29.04 -8.95
CA VAL A 442 -7.20 29.43 -10.08
C VAL A 442 -7.74 28.90 -11.41
N TYR A 443 -8.15 27.63 -11.44
CA TYR A 443 -8.69 26.99 -12.63
C TYR A 443 -10.22 27.12 -12.65
N ASN A 444 -10.68 28.30 -13.08
CA ASN A 444 -12.10 28.62 -13.22
C ASN A 444 -12.81 27.94 -14.42
N ASN A 445 -12.10 27.11 -15.18
CA ASN A 445 -12.62 26.36 -16.33
C ASN A 445 -12.21 24.88 -16.25
N THR A 446 -13.20 23.99 -16.37
CA THR A 446 -13.06 22.53 -16.30
C THR A 446 -12.30 21.93 -17.48
N THR A 447 -12.31 22.57 -18.65
CA THR A 447 -11.55 22.08 -19.81
C THR A 447 -10.05 22.29 -19.61
N LYS A 448 -9.64 23.49 -19.18
CA LYS A 448 -8.24 23.80 -18.82
C LYS A 448 -7.75 22.94 -17.66
N LEU A 449 -8.59 22.75 -16.65
CA LEU A 449 -8.29 21.88 -15.52
C LEU A 449 -8.16 20.41 -15.96
N GLY A 450 -9.03 19.95 -16.85
CA GLY A 450 -9.00 18.60 -17.43
C GLY A 450 -7.72 18.31 -18.22
N HIS A 451 -7.24 19.27 -19.01
CA HIS A 451 -5.96 19.15 -19.71
C HIS A 451 -4.78 19.01 -18.74
N ALA A 452 -4.80 19.76 -17.63
CA ALA A 452 -3.74 19.72 -16.63
C ALA A 452 -3.69 18.40 -15.83
N TYR A 453 -4.86 17.86 -15.54
CA TYR A 453 -5.09 16.61 -14.84
C TYR A 453 -4.66 15.39 -15.67
N GLY A 454 -5.04 15.35 -16.95
CA GLY A 454 -4.83 14.19 -17.82
C GLY A 454 -3.39 13.72 -18.03
N PHE A 455 -2.45 14.67 -18.15
CA PHE A 455 -1.04 14.35 -18.43
C PHE A 455 -0.37 13.56 -17.30
N CYS A 456 -0.54 13.99 -16.04
CA CYS A 456 0.10 13.34 -14.91
C CYS A 456 -0.42 11.92 -14.71
N VAL A 457 -1.72 11.71 -14.87
CA VAL A 457 -2.36 10.40 -14.74
C VAL A 457 -1.85 9.44 -15.81
N VAL A 458 -1.80 9.85 -17.09
CA VAL A 458 -1.29 8.97 -18.14
C VAL A 458 0.19 8.68 -17.95
N LEU A 459 0.98 9.66 -17.51
CA LEU A 459 2.40 9.47 -17.20
C LEU A 459 2.62 8.40 -16.12
N VAL A 460 1.82 8.41 -15.03
CA VAL A 460 1.92 7.35 -14.03
C VAL A 460 1.44 6.00 -14.57
N THR A 461 0.40 5.96 -15.40
CA THR A 461 -0.03 4.69 -16.02
C THR A 461 1.04 4.08 -16.92
N PHE A 462 1.79 4.93 -17.64
CA PHE A 462 2.93 4.52 -18.44
C PHE A 462 4.06 3.95 -17.56
N ILE A 463 4.35 4.60 -16.42
CA ILE A 463 5.31 4.10 -15.43
C ILE A 463 4.87 2.73 -14.91
N THR A 464 3.61 2.59 -14.52
CA THR A 464 3.03 1.33 -14.01
C THR A 464 3.14 0.20 -15.02
N THR A 465 2.86 0.45 -16.30
CA THR A 465 3.01 -0.55 -17.39
C THR A 465 4.44 -1.09 -17.47
N ASN A 466 5.44 -0.23 -17.31
CA ASN A 466 6.85 -0.63 -17.31
C ASN A 466 7.24 -1.43 -16.05
N LEU A 467 6.80 -0.99 -14.88
CA LEU A 467 7.09 -1.68 -13.62
C LEU A 467 6.42 -3.06 -13.54
N VAL A 468 5.17 -3.17 -13.98
CA VAL A 468 4.42 -4.45 -13.99
C VAL A 468 5.02 -5.44 -14.98
N ALA A 469 5.58 -4.99 -16.11
CA ALA A 469 6.31 -5.87 -17.01
C ALA A 469 7.54 -6.51 -16.34
N LEU A 470 8.27 -5.75 -15.51
CA LEU A 470 9.37 -6.30 -14.70
C LEU A 470 8.87 -7.30 -13.65
N VAL A 471 7.75 -7.01 -12.99
CA VAL A 471 7.11 -7.95 -12.05
C VAL A 471 6.70 -9.24 -12.76
N ALA A 472 6.12 -9.17 -13.95
CA ALA A 472 5.71 -10.33 -14.72
C ALA A 472 6.89 -11.27 -15.06
N ILE A 473 8.06 -10.70 -15.37
CA ILE A 473 9.27 -11.46 -15.69
C ILE A 473 9.93 -12.05 -14.43
N ILE A 474 10.05 -11.26 -13.37
CA ILE A 474 10.85 -11.61 -12.17
C ILE A 474 10.01 -12.34 -11.13
N VAL A 475 8.84 -11.81 -10.79
CA VAL A 475 7.99 -12.30 -9.70
C VAL A 475 7.03 -13.38 -10.20
N TRP A 476 6.32 -13.13 -11.31
CA TRP A 476 5.37 -14.12 -11.86
C TRP A 476 6.08 -15.22 -12.68
N ARG A 477 7.37 -15.06 -12.96
CA ARG A 477 8.21 -16.04 -13.68
C ARG A 477 7.68 -16.37 -15.08
N LEU A 478 6.94 -15.43 -15.70
CA LEU A 478 6.46 -15.60 -17.06
C LEU A 478 7.63 -15.51 -18.06
N PRO A 479 7.57 -16.25 -19.17
CA PRO A 479 8.58 -16.11 -20.21
C PRO A 479 8.52 -14.74 -20.88
N TRP A 480 9.68 -14.15 -21.13
CA TRP A 480 9.82 -12.85 -21.78
C TRP A 480 9.07 -12.75 -23.13
N PHE A 481 9.00 -13.83 -23.91
CA PHE A 481 8.31 -13.85 -25.21
C PHE A 481 6.78 -13.75 -25.09
N LEU A 482 6.20 -14.05 -23.92
CA LEU A 482 4.78 -13.84 -23.64
C LEU A 482 4.54 -12.44 -23.07
N VAL A 483 5.47 -11.95 -22.24
CA VAL A 483 5.36 -10.61 -21.64
C VAL A 483 5.59 -9.51 -22.66
N LEU A 484 6.59 -9.62 -23.53
CA LEU A 484 6.96 -8.55 -24.47
C LEU A 484 5.85 -8.15 -25.43
N PRO A 485 5.12 -9.06 -26.10
CA PRO A 485 4.03 -8.66 -26.99
C PRO A 485 2.91 -7.92 -26.25
N VAL A 486 2.52 -8.41 -25.07
CA VAL A 486 1.48 -7.78 -24.24
C VAL A 486 1.94 -6.41 -23.74
N TRP A 487 3.17 -6.34 -23.23
CA TRP A 487 3.79 -5.08 -22.81
C TRP A 487 3.88 -4.08 -23.97
N ALA A 488 4.31 -4.53 -25.16
CA ALA A 488 4.43 -3.65 -26.33
C ALA A 488 3.08 -3.04 -26.73
N VAL A 489 1.99 -3.81 -26.68
CA VAL A 489 0.64 -3.29 -26.96
C VAL A 489 0.22 -2.22 -25.95
N PHE A 490 0.42 -2.46 -24.65
CA PHE A 490 0.04 -1.45 -23.65
C PHE A 490 0.98 -0.26 -23.62
N LEU A 491 2.27 -0.47 -23.90
CA LEU A 491 3.26 0.60 -24.01
C LEU A 491 2.94 1.53 -25.18
N THR A 492 2.52 1.00 -26.34
CA THR A 492 2.13 1.83 -27.48
C THR A 492 0.83 2.59 -27.21
N LEU A 493 -0.16 1.96 -26.57
CA LEU A 493 -1.40 2.65 -26.17
C LEU A 493 -1.14 3.77 -25.17
N ASP A 494 -0.45 3.48 -24.07
CA ASP A 494 -0.11 4.48 -23.05
C ASP A 494 0.78 5.57 -23.64
N GLY A 495 1.74 5.20 -24.50
CA GLY A 495 2.60 6.14 -25.21
C GLY A 495 1.83 7.06 -26.16
N LEU A 496 0.80 6.56 -26.84
CA LEU A 496 -0.06 7.36 -27.72
C LEU A 496 -0.89 8.38 -26.93
N PHE A 497 -1.51 7.95 -25.82
CA PHE A 497 -2.22 8.86 -24.92
C PHE A 497 -1.27 9.88 -24.27
N LEU A 498 -0.07 9.45 -23.88
CA LEU A 498 0.93 10.33 -23.27
C LEU A 498 1.43 11.37 -24.28
N ALA A 499 1.70 10.96 -25.52
CA ALA A 499 2.12 11.86 -26.58
C ALA A 499 1.03 12.90 -26.89
N SER A 500 -0.24 12.49 -26.95
CA SER A 500 -1.36 13.41 -27.10
C SER A 500 -1.47 14.38 -25.92
N ALA A 501 -1.45 13.88 -24.68
CA ALA A 501 -1.54 14.71 -23.48
C ALA A 501 -0.37 15.70 -23.35
N ALA A 502 0.83 15.32 -23.81
CA ALA A 502 2.01 16.17 -23.82
C ALA A 502 1.84 17.43 -24.70
N THR A 503 1.01 17.39 -25.75
CA THR A 503 0.73 18.59 -26.57
C THR A 503 0.06 19.70 -25.76
N LYS A 504 -0.71 19.34 -24.73
CA LYS A 504 -1.46 20.25 -23.86
C LYS A 504 -0.69 20.61 -22.59
N PHE A 505 0.62 20.30 -22.55
CA PHE A 505 1.45 20.55 -21.37
C PHE A 505 1.53 22.04 -21.01
N VAL A 506 1.66 22.89 -22.02
CA VAL A 506 1.76 24.35 -21.86
C VAL A 506 0.42 24.96 -21.42
N ASP A 507 -0.71 24.34 -21.81
CA ASP A 507 -2.05 24.86 -21.54
C ASP A 507 -2.52 24.67 -20.08
N GLY A 508 -1.76 23.92 -19.27
CA GLY A 508 -2.02 23.82 -17.83
C GLY A 508 -1.34 22.65 -17.11
N ALA A 509 -0.88 21.62 -17.83
CA ALA A 509 -0.35 20.40 -17.20
C ALA A 509 1.02 20.55 -16.54
N TRP A 510 1.75 21.61 -16.87
CA TRP A 510 3.02 21.92 -16.21
C TRP A 510 2.88 22.09 -14.69
N PHE A 511 1.76 22.66 -14.21
CA PHE A 511 1.57 22.96 -12.78
C PHE A 511 1.60 21.68 -11.93
N THR A 512 0.84 20.68 -12.36
CA THR A 512 0.63 19.40 -11.67
C THR A 512 1.91 18.56 -11.72
N PHE A 513 2.58 18.59 -12.87
CA PHE A 513 3.89 17.96 -13.05
C PHE A 513 4.98 18.58 -12.17
N VAL A 514 5.04 19.92 -12.06
CA VAL A 514 5.99 20.62 -11.18
C VAL A 514 5.72 20.28 -9.72
N LEU A 515 4.45 20.23 -9.31
CA LEU A 515 4.07 19.81 -7.96
C LEU A 515 4.54 18.38 -7.66
N ALA A 516 4.35 17.45 -8.59
CA ALA A 516 4.84 16.07 -8.46
C ALA A 516 6.38 16.03 -8.38
N CYS A 517 7.10 16.82 -9.18
CA CYS A 517 8.56 16.93 -9.12
C CYS A 517 9.04 17.45 -7.75
N ILE A 518 8.39 18.47 -7.19
CA ILE A 518 8.73 19.01 -5.86
C ILE A 518 8.51 17.95 -4.78
N LEU A 519 7.37 17.26 -4.79
CA LEU A 519 7.09 16.17 -3.85
C LEU A 519 8.11 15.03 -3.97
N ALA A 520 8.44 14.63 -5.21
CA ALA A 520 9.42 13.58 -5.45
C ALA A 520 10.81 13.97 -4.95
N LEU A 521 11.22 15.23 -5.16
CA LEU A 521 12.49 15.77 -4.65
C LEU A 521 12.53 15.68 -3.12
N VAL A 522 11.47 16.10 -2.43
CA VAL A 522 11.37 16.02 -0.97
C VAL A 522 11.54 14.58 -0.49
N PHE A 523 10.83 13.62 -1.12
CA PHE A 523 10.92 12.20 -0.76
C PHE A 523 12.30 11.61 -1.03
N ILE A 524 12.92 11.93 -2.17
CA ILE A 524 14.26 11.44 -2.53
C ILE A 524 15.31 11.99 -1.58
N VAL A 525 15.28 13.28 -1.28
CA VAL A 525 16.22 13.95 -0.35
C VAL A 525 16.06 13.39 1.06
N TRP A 526 14.83 13.23 1.54
CA TRP A 526 14.56 12.64 2.85
C TRP A 526 15.10 11.22 2.94
N ARG A 527 14.80 10.39 1.93
CA ARG A 527 15.28 9.02 1.86
C ARG A 527 16.80 8.95 1.80
N TYR A 528 17.44 9.83 1.05
CA TYR A 528 18.89 9.94 1.01
C TYR A 528 19.45 10.23 2.40
N GLY A 529 18.88 11.19 3.14
CA GLY A 529 19.25 11.49 4.52
C GLY A 529 19.11 10.28 5.46
N LYS A 530 17.99 9.55 5.36
CA LYS A 530 17.76 8.31 6.12
C LYS A 530 18.77 7.21 5.79
N GLU A 531 19.10 7.03 4.52
CA GLU A 531 20.08 6.04 4.08
C GLU A 531 21.49 6.39 4.55
N GLN A 532 21.86 7.67 4.53
CA GLN A 532 23.15 8.12 5.09
C GLN A 532 23.18 7.95 6.61
N GLN A 533 22.09 8.25 7.30
CA GLN A 533 21.95 7.96 8.73
C GLN A 533 22.17 6.47 9.01
N TRP A 534 21.48 5.57 8.30
CA TRP A 534 21.63 4.14 8.50
C TRP A 534 23.03 3.64 8.17
N ARG A 535 23.67 4.15 7.11
CA ARG A 535 25.07 3.80 6.77
C ARG A 535 26.05 4.24 7.85
N ALA A 536 25.82 5.41 8.46
CA ALA A 536 26.63 5.87 9.58
C ALA A 536 26.38 5.03 10.85
N GLU A 537 25.12 4.69 11.13
CA GLU A 537 24.74 3.82 12.25
C GLU A 537 25.31 2.41 12.10
N ASP A 538 25.28 1.81 10.91
CA ASP A 538 25.79 0.45 10.66
C ASP A 538 27.31 0.35 10.81
N LYS A 539 28.06 1.37 10.39
CA LYS A 539 29.52 1.42 10.59
C LYS A 539 29.91 1.42 12.08
N ASN A 540 29.01 1.90 12.94
CA ASN A 540 29.22 2.00 14.37
C ASN A 540 28.56 0.87 15.16
N ARG A 541 27.88 -0.09 14.52
CA ARG A 541 27.19 -1.19 15.21
C ARG A 541 28.10 -2.38 15.45
N LEU A 542 28.81 -2.32 16.56
CA LEU A 542 29.68 -3.37 17.06
C LEU A 542 28.90 -4.55 17.64
N GLY A 543 29.49 -5.75 17.56
CA GLY A 543 29.02 -6.86 18.36
C GLY A 543 29.31 -6.61 19.83
N LEU A 544 28.49 -7.19 20.71
CA LEU A 544 28.68 -7.07 22.16
C LEU A 544 30.08 -7.57 22.62
N ARG A 545 30.63 -8.54 21.88
CA ARG A 545 31.98 -9.10 22.04
C ARG A 545 33.11 -8.12 21.71
N ASP A 546 32.88 -7.20 20.78
CA ASP A 546 33.90 -6.23 20.36
C ASP A 546 34.00 -5.06 21.36
N LEU A 547 32.97 -4.90 22.20
CA LEU A 547 32.84 -3.80 23.17
C LEU A 547 33.35 -4.16 24.56
N ILE A 548 33.08 -5.38 25.04
CA ILE A 548 33.38 -5.79 26.41
C ILE A 548 34.27 -7.03 26.42
N VAL A 549 35.46 -6.91 26.99
CA VAL A 549 36.39 -8.02 27.22
C VAL A 549 36.17 -8.55 28.64
N ARG A 550 36.02 -9.87 28.75
CA ARG A 550 35.89 -10.57 30.02
C ARG A 550 37.10 -11.44 30.28
N SER A 551 37.56 -11.43 31.52
CA SER A 551 38.45 -12.43 32.08
C SER A 551 37.73 -13.09 33.26
N ASP A 552 37.83 -14.41 33.40
CA ASP A 552 37.10 -15.17 34.43
C ASP A 552 37.42 -14.71 35.87
N ASP A 553 38.53 -13.99 36.08
CA ASP A 553 39.03 -13.54 37.39
C ASP A 553 39.05 -12.00 37.58
N ALA A 554 38.55 -11.20 36.63
CA ALA A 554 38.62 -9.72 36.68
C ALA A 554 37.26 -9.04 36.38
N PRO A 555 37.02 -7.81 36.90
CA PRO A 555 35.83 -7.04 36.54
C PRO A 555 35.77 -6.83 35.02
N PRO A 556 34.57 -6.78 34.41
CA PRO A 556 34.42 -6.59 32.98
C PRO A 556 35.07 -5.28 32.55
N ARG A 557 35.84 -5.33 31.46
CA ARG A 557 36.59 -4.19 30.93
C ARG A 557 36.09 -3.84 29.55
N LEU A 558 36.17 -2.56 29.19
CA LEU A 558 36.03 -2.16 27.80
C LEU A 558 37.15 -2.79 26.98
N ALA A 559 36.88 -3.14 25.72
CA ALA A 559 37.94 -3.62 24.85
C ALA A 559 39.03 -2.55 24.67
N ASP A 560 40.28 -2.97 24.48
CA ASP A 560 41.45 -2.07 24.43
C ASP A 560 41.30 -0.95 23.38
N LYS A 561 40.62 -1.25 22.27
CA LYS A 561 40.30 -0.29 21.21
C LYS A 561 39.43 0.89 21.67
N TYR A 562 38.72 0.74 22.79
CA TYR A 562 37.76 1.72 23.33
C TYR A 562 38.19 2.27 24.70
N GLY A 563 39.47 2.10 25.08
CA GLY A 563 40.06 2.73 26.26
C GLY A 563 40.44 1.77 27.38
N GLY A 564 40.03 0.49 27.32
CA GLY A 564 40.47 -0.53 28.30
C GLY A 564 40.00 -0.32 29.75
N GLY A 565 39.17 0.70 29.99
CA GLY A 565 38.67 1.09 31.31
C GLY A 565 37.85 -0.02 31.98
N GLU A 566 37.94 -0.10 33.31
CA GLU A 566 37.12 -1.03 34.10
C GLU A 566 35.67 -0.53 34.16
N ILE A 567 34.71 -1.43 33.90
CA ILE A 567 33.29 -1.06 33.86
C ILE A 567 32.69 -1.14 35.26
N TYR A 568 32.36 0.02 35.84
CA TYR A 568 31.73 0.14 37.15
C TYR A 568 30.27 -0.32 37.14
N ARG A 569 29.79 -0.90 38.25
CA ARG A 569 28.39 -1.29 38.42
C ARG A 569 27.59 -0.22 39.16
N ILE A 570 26.46 0.19 38.57
CA ILE A 570 25.48 1.11 39.14
C ILE A 570 24.24 0.31 39.54
N LYS A 571 23.76 0.53 40.76
CA LYS A 571 22.53 -0.11 41.24
C LYS A 571 21.31 0.36 40.45
N GLY A 572 20.56 -0.57 39.86
CA GLY A 572 19.29 -0.27 39.18
C GLY A 572 19.00 -1.11 37.95
N LEU A 573 17.88 -0.80 37.29
CA LEU A 573 17.45 -1.37 36.01
C LEU A 573 17.67 -0.36 34.89
N GLY A 574 18.53 -0.68 33.93
CA GLY A 574 18.73 0.12 32.71
C GLY A 574 17.86 -0.38 31.56
N ILE A 575 16.96 0.44 31.01
CA ILE A 575 16.17 0.09 29.82
C ILE A 575 16.73 0.87 28.64
N PHE A 576 17.27 0.17 27.65
CA PHE A 576 17.87 0.76 26.45
C PHE A 576 17.06 0.37 25.23
N PHE A 577 16.59 1.35 24.47
CA PHE A 577 15.79 1.09 23.28
C PHE A 577 16.63 0.58 22.13
N ASP A 578 16.31 -0.61 21.64
CA ASP A 578 16.91 -1.21 20.45
C ASP A 578 15.98 -1.01 19.24
N LYS A 579 16.42 -0.17 18.30
CA LYS A 579 15.66 0.09 17.09
C LYS A 579 15.70 -1.08 16.08
N ALA A 580 16.79 -1.85 16.03
CA ALA A 580 16.92 -2.94 15.06
C ALA A 580 16.53 -4.31 15.62
N GLY A 581 16.68 -4.51 16.94
CA GLY A 581 16.33 -5.75 17.61
C GLY A 581 17.33 -6.88 17.47
N ASP A 582 18.47 -6.64 16.80
CA ASP A 582 19.47 -7.65 16.44
C ASP A 582 20.82 -7.44 17.14
N LYS A 583 21.32 -6.20 17.19
CA LYS A 583 22.63 -5.84 17.77
C LYS A 583 22.51 -5.00 19.04
N VAL A 584 23.67 -4.64 19.62
CA VAL A 584 23.75 -3.73 20.77
C VAL A 584 23.13 -2.37 20.41
N PRO A 585 22.27 -1.78 21.26
CA PRO A 585 21.79 -0.42 21.05
C PRO A 585 22.94 0.59 21.06
N ILE A 586 22.96 1.51 20.08
CA ILE A 586 23.99 2.57 19.98
C ILE A 586 24.03 3.43 21.26
N VAL A 587 22.85 3.68 21.86
CA VAL A 587 22.75 4.44 23.11
C VAL A 587 23.47 3.72 24.25
N TYR A 588 23.39 2.39 24.32
CA TYR A 588 24.08 1.59 25.34
C TYR A 588 25.59 1.57 25.09
N GLU A 589 26.01 1.46 23.84
CA GLU A 589 27.42 1.56 23.46
C GLU A 589 28.04 2.90 23.88
N GLU A 590 27.40 4.01 23.50
CA GLU A 590 27.87 5.35 23.88
C GLU A 590 27.82 5.58 25.39
N PHE A 591 26.84 4.99 26.08
CA PHE A 591 26.75 5.03 27.53
C PHE A 591 27.94 4.32 28.17
N LEU A 592 28.27 3.11 27.72
CA LEU A 592 29.43 2.37 28.21
C LEU A 592 30.74 3.12 27.95
N LYS A 593 30.94 3.65 26.74
CA LYS A 593 32.18 4.37 26.37
C LYS A 593 32.41 5.65 27.19
N LYS A 594 31.34 6.39 27.49
CA LYS A 594 31.46 7.72 28.14
C LYS A 594 31.44 7.65 29.66
N PHE A 595 30.66 6.72 30.21
CA PHE A 595 30.48 6.60 31.65
C PHE A 595 31.27 5.46 32.27
N GLU A 596 31.83 4.56 31.45
CA GLU A 596 32.53 3.34 31.88
C GLU A 596 31.72 2.59 32.96
N ALA A 597 30.40 2.57 32.82
CA ALA A 597 29.50 2.07 33.85
C ALA A 597 28.31 1.32 33.25
N GLN A 598 27.83 0.32 33.97
CA GLN A 598 26.68 -0.53 33.60
C GLN A 598 25.72 -0.70 34.77
N GLN A 599 24.42 -0.85 34.50
CA GLN A 599 23.42 -1.16 35.53
C GLN A 599 23.47 -2.64 35.94
N ASP A 600 23.07 -2.93 37.19
CA ASP A 600 22.98 -4.29 37.74
C ASP A 600 22.14 -5.23 36.88
N VAL A 601 21.03 -4.71 36.33
CA VAL A 601 20.19 -5.38 35.33
C VAL A 601 19.97 -4.43 34.17
N HIS A 602 20.11 -4.91 32.95
CA HIS A 602 19.85 -4.10 31.77
C HIS A 602 19.04 -4.86 30.72
N VAL A 603 18.15 -4.11 30.06
CA VAL A 603 17.19 -4.62 29.10
C VAL A 603 17.32 -3.88 27.79
N PHE A 604 17.64 -4.62 26.72
CA PHE A 604 17.51 -4.12 25.36
C PHE A 604 16.06 -4.30 24.92
N LEU A 605 15.34 -3.19 24.84
CA LEU A 605 13.92 -3.16 24.53
C LEU A 605 13.70 -2.88 23.05
N HIS A 606 13.13 -3.83 22.33
CA HIS A 606 12.72 -3.66 20.94
C HIS A 606 11.19 -3.61 20.84
N LEU A 607 10.65 -2.61 20.13
CA LEU A 607 9.22 -2.55 19.81
C LEU A 607 9.00 -3.06 18.38
N ARG A 608 8.20 -4.11 18.26
CA ARG A 608 7.82 -4.70 16.98
C ARG A 608 6.35 -4.38 16.69
N ALA A 609 6.11 -3.55 15.69
CA ALA A 609 4.78 -3.31 15.17
C ALA A 609 4.30 -4.49 14.31
N LEU A 610 3.06 -4.94 14.52
CA LEU A 610 2.39 -5.98 13.74
C LEU A 610 1.15 -5.39 13.04
N HIS A 611 0.79 -5.94 11.88
CA HIS A 611 -0.38 -5.52 11.07
C HIS A 611 -1.73 -6.04 11.61
N ILE A 612 -1.78 -6.48 12.87
CA ILE A 612 -3.01 -6.90 13.55
C ILE A 612 -3.51 -5.78 14.47
N PRO A 613 -4.83 -5.62 14.69
CA PRO A 613 -5.36 -4.52 15.49
C PRO A 613 -4.83 -4.56 16.94
N HIS A 614 -4.88 -5.75 17.55
CA HIS A 614 -4.41 -5.99 18.90
C HIS A 614 -3.67 -7.32 18.96
N VAL A 615 -2.54 -7.36 19.66
CA VAL A 615 -1.82 -8.61 19.95
C VAL A 615 -2.40 -9.23 21.21
N LYS A 616 -2.61 -10.56 21.21
CA LYS A 616 -2.99 -11.29 22.43
C LYS A 616 -1.91 -11.13 23.49
N GLU A 617 -2.32 -11.00 24.75
CA GLU A 617 -1.42 -10.73 25.88
C GLU A 617 -0.30 -11.77 26.02
N GLU A 618 -0.61 -13.05 25.75
CA GLU A 618 0.33 -14.17 25.81
C GLU A 618 1.47 -14.10 24.78
N GLU A 619 1.24 -13.43 23.64
CA GLU A 619 2.19 -13.32 22.53
C GLU A 619 2.82 -11.93 22.45
N ARG A 620 2.43 -11.03 23.37
CA ARG A 620 2.83 -9.62 23.37
C ARG A 620 4.28 -9.42 23.79
N TYR A 621 4.80 -10.29 24.64
CA TYR A 621 6.12 -10.14 25.26
C TYR A 621 6.99 -11.36 24.97
N GLU A 622 8.17 -11.12 24.42
CA GLU A 622 9.19 -12.15 24.21
C GLU A 622 10.48 -11.69 24.88
N ILE A 623 11.03 -12.52 25.76
CA ILE A 623 12.19 -12.18 26.58
C ILE A 623 13.24 -13.27 26.40
N ALA A 624 14.46 -12.86 26.07
CA ALA A 624 15.63 -13.72 25.94
C ALA A 624 16.78 -13.18 26.82
N GLY A 625 17.58 -14.08 27.38
CA GLY A 625 18.84 -13.71 28.02
C GLY A 625 19.94 -13.58 26.96
N THR A 626 20.83 -12.60 27.11
CA THR A 626 22.06 -12.55 26.30
C THR A 626 23.19 -13.28 27.02
N ARG A 627 24.35 -13.51 26.39
CA ARG A 627 25.52 -14.08 27.09
C ARG A 627 26.02 -13.25 28.27
N MET A 628 25.60 -12.00 28.39
CA MET A 628 25.95 -11.19 29.55
C MET A 628 25.03 -11.52 30.73
N PRO A 629 25.57 -11.85 31.93
CA PRO A 629 24.74 -12.01 33.10
C PRO A 629 23.99 -10.72 33.36
N ASN A 630 22.74 -10.87 33.75
CA ASN A 630 21.79 -9.78 34.00
C ASN A 630 21.51 -8.85 32.80
N CYS A 631 21.83 -9.31 31.59
CA CYS A 631 21.46 -8.65 30.35
C CYS A 631 20.34 -9.42 29.66
N TYR A 632 19.25 -8.73 29.37
CA TYR A 632 18.09 -9.33 28.74
C TYR A 632 17.72 -8.54 27.49
N ARG A 633 17.21 -9.21 26.48
CA ARG A 633 16.54 -8.58 25.35
C ARG A 633 15.06 -8.88 25.44
N MET A 634 14.25 -7.83 25.36
CA MET A 634 12.80 -7.90 25.43
C MET A 634 12.21 -7.31 24.16
N ILE A 635 11.40 -8.10 23.46
CA ILE A 635 10.63 -7.68 22.30
C ILE A 635 9.17 -7.50 22.75
N ILE A 636 8.64 -6.30 22.58
CA ILE A 636 7.20 -6.04 22.75
C ILE A 636 6.57 -6.02 21.36
N ARG A 637 5.73 -7.01 21.09
CA ARG A 637 4.88 -7.06 19.90
C ARG A 637 3.65 -6.21 20.15
N HIS A 638 3.29 -5.32 19.23
CA HIS A 638 2.12 -4.49 19.38
C HIS A 638 1.37 -4.36 18.04
N GLY A 639 0.05 -4.32 18.13
CA GLY A 639 -0.81 -4.07 17.00
C GLY A 639 -0.84 -2.59 16.63
N TYR A 640 -1.49 -2.27 15.51
CA TYR A 640 -1.59 -0.90 15.04
C TYR A 640 -2.54 -0.01 15.87
N ASN A 641 -3.45 -0.62 16.66
CA ASN A 641 -4.27 0.10 17.65
C ASN A 641 -3.70 -0.02 19.08
N ASP A 642 -2.62 -0.79 19.27
CA ASP A 642 -1.97 -0.91 20.56
C ASP A 642 -1.03 0.28 20.78
N HIS A 643 -1.11 0.88 21.96
CA HIS A 643 -0.20 1.93 22.42
C HIS A 643 0.78 1.30 23.42
N PRO A 644 1.96 0.80 22.96
CA PRO A 644 2.92 0.15 23.85
C PRO A 644 3.68 1.14 24.73
N ILE A 645 3.84 2.39 24.30
CA ILE A 645 4.56 3.44 25.04
C ILE A 645 3.55 4.19 25.90
N ASN A 646 3.40 3.75 27.14
CA ASN A 646 2.62 4.42 28.17
C ASN A 646 3.52 4.82 29.34
N ALA A 647 3.04 5.68 30.23
CA ALA A 647 3.77 6.10 31.44
C ALA A 647 4.25 4.90 32.29
N ASP A 648 3.51 3.80 32.24
CA ASP A 648 3.79 2.58 33.02
C ASP A 648 4.71 1.58 32.31
N LEU A 649 5.26 1.91 31.13
CA LEU A 649 6.10 0.97 30.35
C LEU A 649 7.25 0.39 31.19
N GLY A 650 7.89 1.20 32.03
CA GLY A 650 8.96 0.74 32.93
C GLY A 650 8.48 -0.33 33.93
N GLN A 651 7.27 -0.16 34.49
CA GLN A 651 6.68 -1.13 35.42
C GLN A 651 6.29 -2.42 34.69
N VAL A 652 5.77 -2.31 33.46
CA VAL A 652 5.43 -3.46 32.62
C VAL A 652 6.69 -4.25 32.27
N VAL A 653 7.76 -3.59 31.82
CA VAL A 653 9.05 -4.25 31.52
C VAL A 653 9.59 -4.96 32.76
N TYR A 654 9.58 -4.30 33.92
CA TYR A 654 10.05 -4.89 35.18
C TYR A 654 9.24 -6.12 35.59
N SER A 655 7.90 -6.04 35.57
CA SER A 655 7.02 -7.13 35.98
C SER A 655 7.15 -8.35 35.06
N GLN A 656 7.21 -8.13 33.75
CA GLN A 656 7.37 -9.21 32.77
C GLN A 656 8.76 -9.86 32.86
N LEU A 657 9.81 -9.05 33.02
CA LEU A 657 11.17 -9.57 33.22
C LEU A 657 11.25 -10.42 34.50
N ARG A 658 10.70 -9.92 35.62
CA ARG A 658 10.65 -10.65 36.89
C ARG A 658 9.91 -11.97 36.73
N HIS A 659 8.76 -11.99 36.06
CA HIS A 659 8.02 -13.22 35.78
C HIS A 659 8.82 -14.21 34.93
N ALA A 660 9.53 -13.74 33.89
CA ALA A 660 10.36 -14.57 33.04
C ALA A 660 11.52 -15.21 33.82
N ILE A 661 12.24 -14.44 34.65
CA ILE A 661 13.34 -14.93 35.49
C ILE A 661 12.84 -15.95 36.51
N VAL A 662 11.73 -15.65 37.21
CA VAL A 662 11.14 -16.58 38.20
C VAL A 662 10.67 -17.88 37.53
N LYS A 663 10.09 -17.80 36.32
CA LYS A 663 9.67 -18.97 35.56
C LYS A 663 10.86 -19.82 35.11
N ALA A 664 11.94 -19.20 34.65
CA ALA A 664 13.18 -19.89 34.26
C ALA A 664 13.89 -20.52 35.47
N SER A 665 13.75 -19.94 36.66
CA SER A 665 14.33 -20.45 37.91
C SER A 665 13.58 -21.67 38.49
N ARG A 666 12.40 -22.03 37.96
CA ARG A 666 11.64 -23.20 38.42
C ARG A 666 12.24 -24.50 37.85
N PRO A 667 12.58 -25.50 38.68
CA PRO A 667 13.11 -26.78 38.20
C PRO A 667 12.09 -27.51 37.32
N LYS A 668 12.56 -28.12 36.21
CA LYS A 668 11.79 -28.83 35.16
C LYS A 668 10.79 -29.92 35.64
N ASN A 669 10.75 -30.27 36.93
CA ASN A 669 9.95 -31.39 37.46
C ASN A 669 8.46 -31.11 37.74
N ILE A 670 7.91 -29.93 37.41
CA ILE A 670 6.49 -29.61 37.65
C ILE A 670 5.77 -29.16 36.37
N ARG A 671 6.23 -29.61 35.18
CA ARG A 671 5.55 -29.29 33.90
C ARG A 671 4.70 -30.42 33.32
N ASN A 672 4.68 -31.61 33.94
CA ASN A 672 3.78 -32.71 33.56
C ASN A 672 3.03 -33.26 34.80
N LYS A 673 1.94 -32.59 35.18
CA LYS A 673 0.77 -33.26 35.75
C LYS A 673 -0.48 -32.52 35.26
N SER A 674 -0.93 -32.90 34.07
CA SER A 674 -2.37 -32.98 33.83
C SER A 674 -2.99 -33.85 34.95
N PRO A 675 -4.19 -33.52 35.45
CA PRO A 675 -4.85 -34.39 36.43
C PRO A 675 -5.05 -35.78 35.79
N PRO A 676 -4.84 -36.88 36.54
CA PRO A 676 -5.06 -38.22 36.01
C PRO A 676 -6.54 -38.40 35.67
N PRO A 677 -6.88 -39.17 34.63
CA PRO A 677 -8.26 -39.55 34.38
C PRO A 677 -8.74 -40.39 35.58
N GLU A 678 -9.93 -40.09 36.09
CA GLU A 678 -10.58 -40.90 37.12
C GLU A 678 -10.57 -42.38 36.71
N SER A 679 -9.81 -43.17 37.46
CA SER A 679 -9.80 -44.62 37.35
C SER A 679 -11.13 -45.15 37.84
N LYS A 680 -11.90 -45.76 36.93
CA LYS A 680 -13.06 -46.59 37.27
C LYS A 680 -12.63 -47.66 38.27
N GLU A 681 -13.08 -47.53 39.51
CA GLU A 681 -13.05 -48.63 40.47
C GLU A 681 -13.97 -49.74 39.98
N SER A 682 -13.36 -50.89 39.71
CA SER A 682 -14.02 -52.18 39.60
C SER A 682 -14.49 -52.62 40.98
N THR A 683 -15.77 -52.44 41.29
CA THR A 683 -16.45 -53.24 42.32
C THR A 683 -17.05 -54.47 41.66
N SER A 684 -16.64 -55.62 42.18
CA SER A 684 -17.11 -56.95 41.82
C SER A 684 -18.55 -57.19 42.29
N GLY A 685 -19.32 -57.84 41.42
CA GLY A 685 -20.40 -58.79 41.74
C GLY A 685 -21.60 -58.28 42.55
N SER A 686 -22.78 -58.18 41.93
CA SER A 686 -23.64 -59.34 41.68
C SER A 686 -24.95 -58.93 41.00
N SER A 687 -25.43 -59.82 40.13
CA SER A 687 -26.84 -60.15 39.92
C SER A 687 -27.83 -59.12 39.34
N THR A 688 -28.41 -59.57 38.22
CA THR A 688 -29.83 -59.44 37.80
C THR A 688 -30.31 -58.26 36.94
N ARG A 689 -30.72 -58.66 35.72
CA ARG A 689 -31.78 -58.13 34.83
C ARG A 689 -32.81 -57.18 35.46
N LEU A 690 -33.17 -56.12 34.74
CA LEU A 690 -34.53 -55.75 34.26
C LEU A 690 -34.44 -54.39 33.54
N HIS A 691 -34.56 -54.32 32.21
CA HIS A 691 -35.77 -54.01 31.43
C HIS A 691 -36.29 -52.55 31.54
N ARG A 692 -36.47 -51.92 30.36
CA ARG A 692 -37.52 -50.93 29.99
C ARG A 692 -37.40 -49.50 30.57
N LEU A 693 -37.86 -48.41 29.94
CA LEU A 693 -38.41 -48.01 28.63
C LEU A 693 -38.82 -46.53 28.81
N GLY A 694 -38.74 -45.69 27.77
CA GLY A 694 -39.39 -44.36 27.72
C GLY A 694 -38.65 -43.26 28.50
N GLU A 695 -38.76 -41.97 28.22
CA GLU A 695 -39.50 -41.18 27.23
C GLU A 695 -38.95 -39.75 27.41
N ARG A 696 -38.51 -39.08 26.34
CA ARG A 696 -39.18 -37.94 25.70
C ARG A 696 -39.21 -36.61 26.50
N THR A 697 -38.77 -35.59 25.76
CA THR A 697 -39.25 -34.20 25.73
C THR A 697 -38.92 -33.25 26.89
N GLY A 698 -38.20 -32.19 26.53
CA GLY A 698 -38.88 -30.90 26.40
C GLY A 698 -38.26 -29.71 27.13
N ARG A 699 -37.95 -28.69 26.31
CA ARG A 699 -38.19 -27.25 26.57
C ARG A 699 -37.30 -26.47 27.56
N LYS A 700 -36.51 -25.57 26.96
CA LYS A 700 -36.41 -24.12 27.26
C LYS A 700 -37.70 -23.54 27.91
N PRO A 701 -37.65 -22.47 28.74
CA PRO A 701 -37.08 -21.18 28.32
C PRO A 701 -36.45 -20.31 29.43
N GLY A 702 -35.89 -19.18 28.98
CA GLY A 702 -35.26 -18.10 29.76
C GLY A 702 -34.25 -17.39 28.88
#